data_AF-J0N4P3-F1
#
_entry.id   AF-J0N4P3-F1
#
_cell.length_a   1.000
_cell.length_b   1.000
_cell.length_c   1.000
_cell.angle_alpha   90.00
_cell.angle_beta   90.00
_cell.angle_gamma   90.00
#
_symmetry.space_group_name_H-M   'P 1'
#
loop_
_entity.id
_entity.type
_entity.pdbx_description
1 polymer ?
#
loop_
_entity_poly.entity_id
_entity_poly.type
_entity_poly.pdbx_seq_one_letter_code
_entity_poly.pdbx_strand_id
1 'polypeptide(L)'
;MEILSPAGSPDSLIAAVRSGADAVYLGGSAFSARAAAKNFDDDALRQAVEYCHARGVKVYLALNTLLRQEELPAALELAEYACSLAVDALIVQDPGLIALLRERAPGLRLNASTQMSITNPAGARLLAKNGFARVVLARELSLSQIREIKDGTKDTPIEIESFVHGALCMSVSGQCYFSSVLGSRSGNRGMCAQPCRLPFSVPGGTGHDLSLKDLSMIARISELENAGVTSAKIEGRMKRPEYVAAATAACWYSADGQPIPPELTENLSAVFSRSGFTTGYPDGKLGREMFGIRSKEDVTGATKDVFGQLHALYKDELPRVPVWLELMVRAGQPVTLSAADDGGHRAEALGECPEPALSRPIDEERCRTQLQKTGGTPFFAQEVQCKIEPGLSLPISMLNRLRREVLEQLLVLRSQRKPVPFTRLPIPAAEPHQPAKLPRLRASLRRAENVPELAKQCELVYLPVNVPEKQFAELLSRGFPMAASLPRGIFGSENRLKERLEALKKIGVRDVWAGTLGAAGLALESGMKVHGGFSLNAMNTPALEWLSRQGLCDTELSFELTLAQAAAIGGDLPRGLVVYGRQPLMLCRNCPGKNGSQSCADCGGNAWLTDRRGVRFPVMCDGDASEVLNSVPLYLADRMREVRGQDFGVLRFTVENSVEIEEIFRNYLGLRAVENTKRDKEQQPFTRGLYYRGIE
;
A
#
# COMPACT_ATOMS: atom_id res chain seq x y z
N MET A 1 -17.81 6.92 -8.14
CA MET A 1 -16.44 6.44 -7.82
C MET A 1 -15.41 7.57 -7.93
N GLU A 2 -14.44 7.70 -7.02
CA GLU A 2 -13.26 8.60 -7.16
C GLU A 2 -12.17 7.96 -8.04
N ILE A 3 -11.60 8.69 -9.01
CA ILE A 3 -10.42 8.25 -9.77
C ILE A 3 -9.12 8.78 -9.14
N LEU A 4 -8.33 7.87 -8.56
CA LEU A 4 -7.06 8.19 -7.92
C LEU A 4 -5.87 7.84 -8.84
N SER A 5 -5.24 8.88 -9.39
CA SER A 5 -4.19 8.77 -10.40
C SER A 5 -2.76 8.91 -9.83
N PRO A 6 -1.76 8.18 -10.36
CA PRO A 6 -0.37 8.30 -9.92
C PRO A 6 0.31 9.55 -10.46
N ALA A 7 1.00 10.28 -9.58
CA ALA A 7 1.90 11.37 -9.95
C ALA A 7 3.35 11.04 -9.52
N GLY A 8 4.17 10.62 -10.49
CA GLY A 8 5.60 10.30 -10.29
C GLY A 8 6.55 11.48 -10.47
N SER A 9 6.07 12.53 -11.13
CA SER A 9 6.77 13.76 -11.51
C SER A 9 5.75 14.88 -11.72
N PRO A 10 6.19 16.16 -11.77
CA PRO A 10 5.31 17.28 -12.13
C PRO A 10 4.58 17.08 -13.47
N ASP A 11 5.25 16.57 -14.50
CA ASP A 11 4.62 16.33 -15.81
C ASP A 11 3.52 15.26 -15.74
N SER A 12 3.76 14.18 -14.97
CA SER A 12 2.75 13.15 -14.75
C SER A 12 1.56 13.67 -13.93
N LEU A 13 1.79 14.62 -13.02
CA LEU A 13 0.72 15.28 -12.27
C LEU A 13 -0.18 16.11 -13.18
N ILE A 14 0.41 16.92 -14.07
CA ILE A 14 -0.34 17.69 -15.07
C ILE A 14 -1.14 16.73 -15.96
N ALA A 15 -0.52 15.64 -16.42
CA ALA A 15 -1.18 14.61 -17.22
C ALA A 15 -2.36 13.96 -16.48
N ALA A 16 -2.22 13.62 -15.20
CA ALA A 16 -3.30 13.07 -14.40
C ALA A 16 -4.48 14.05 -14.27
N VAL A 17 -4.19 15.29 -13.84
CA VAL A 17 -5.21 16.30 -13.56
C VAL A 17 -6.00 16.65 -14.83
N ARG A 18 -5.30 16.86 -15.95
CA ARG A 18 -5.93 17.22 -17.23
C ARG A 18 -6.59 16.05 -17.95
N SER A 19 -6.46 14.83 -17.45
CA SER A 19 -7.13 13.65 -18.00
C SER A 19 -8.25 13.12 -17.10
N GLY A 20 -8.72 13.92 -16.14
CA GLY A 20 -9.95 13.62 -15.38
C GLY A 20 -9.72 13.00 -13.99
N ALA A 21 -8.52 13.09 -13.42
CA ALA A 21 -8.29 12.65 -12.05
C ALA A 21 -9.13 13.47 -11.05
N ASP A 22 -9.76 12.82 -10.08
CA ASP A 22 -10.41 13.47 -8.94
C ASP A 22 -9.43 13.65 -7.77
N ALA A 23 -8.45 12.77 -7.69
CA ALA A 23 -7.35 12.82 -6.75
C ALA A 23 -6.06 12.33 -7.40
N VAL A 24 -4.93 12.84 -6.94
CA VAL A 24 -3.59 12.34 -7.28
C VAL A 24 -2.89 11.81 -6.04
N TYR A 25 -2.05 10.80 -6.20
CA TYR A 25 -1.09 10.41 -5.17
C TYR A 25 0.36 10.53 -5.66
N LEU A 26 1.20 11.13 -4.82
CA LEU A 26 2.58 11.45 -5.11
C LEU A 26 3.48 11.10 -3.91
N GLY A 27 4.80 11.13 -4.10
CA GLY A 27 5.77 10.97 -3.01
C GLY A 27 6.67 12.19 -2.89
N GLY A 28 7.07 12.50 -1.66
CA GLY A 28 8.15 13.46 -1.40
C GLY A 28 9.51 12.88 -1.78
N SER A 29 10.56 13.65 -1.52
CA SER A 29 11.96 13.27 -1.75
C SER A 29 12.37 11.98 -1.05
N ALA A 30 11.73 11.63 0.08
CA ALA A 30 12.00 10.44 0.88
C ALA A 30 10.72 9.72 1.35
N PHE A 31 10.90 8.56 1.98
CA PHE A 31 9.86 7.79 2.72
C PHE A 31 8.64 7.30 1.92
N SER A 32 8.79 7.17 0.61
CA SER A 32 7.74 6.66 -0.29
C SER A 32 8.15 5.31 -0.91
N ALA A 33 7.20 4.36 -1.03
CA ALA A 33 7.42 3.01 -1.57
C ALA A 33 7.80 2.92 -3.08
N ARG A 34 8.17 4.04 -3.70
CA ARG A 34 8.68 4.17 -5.07
C ARG A 34 9.84 5.18 -5.06
N ALA A 35 10.92 4.84 -4.37
CA ALA A 35 12.08 5.72 -4.19
C ALA A 35 12.74 6.11 -5.53
N ALA A 36 12.67 5.23 -6.54
CA ALA A 36 13.25 5.48 -7.86
C ALA A 36 12.41 6.37 -8.80
N ALA A 37 11.22 6.85 -8.38
CA ALA A 37 10.48 7.86 -9.13
C ALA A 37 11.16 9.24 -8.96
N LYS A 38 10.93 10.19 -9.89
CA LYS A 38 11.49 11.54 -9.79
C LYS A 38 11.08 12.22 -8.47
N ASN A 39 9.83 12.00 -8.06
CA ASN A 39 9.23 12.53 -6.84
C ASN A 39 9.27 14.07 -6.78
N PHE A 40 8.81 14.63 -5.66
CA PHE A 40 8.65 16.06 -5.46
C PHE A 40 9.53 16.49 -4.30
N ASP A 41 10.41 17.47 -4.55
CA ASP A 41 11.05 18.25 -3.48
C ASP A 41 10.03 19.23 -2.87
N ASP A 42 10.45 20.01 -1.88
CA ASP A 42 9.55 20.85 -1.10
C ASP A 42 8.84 21.92 -1.95
N ASP A 43 9.55 22.54 -2.89
CA ASP A 43 9.00 23.54 -3.80
C ASP A 43 8.07 22.92 -4.83
N ALA A 44 8.46 21.79 -5.44
CA ALA A 44 7.62 21.07 -6.38
C ALA A 44 6.36 20.53 -5.70
N LEU A 45 6.45 20.11 -4.44
CA LEU A 45 5.31 19.64 -3.65
C LEU A 45 4.32 20.78 -3.39
N ARG A 46 4.80 21.95 -2.97
CA ARG A 46 3.95 23.14 -2.80
C ARG A 46 3.23 23.51 -4.10
N GLN A 47 3.96 23.60 -5.21
CA GLN A 47 3.38 23.91 -6.52
C GLN A 47 2.36 22.86 -6.97
N ALA A 48 2.64 21.57 -6.72
CA ALA A 48 1.72 20.48 -7.01
C ALA A 48 0.40 20.61 -6.24
N VAL A 49 0.49 20.92 -4.94
CA VAL A 49 -0.69 21.11 -4.08
C VAL A 49 -1.52 22.30 -4.54
N GLU A 50 -0.88 23.46 -4.75
CA GLU A 50 -1.55 24.67 -5.26
C GLU A 50 -2.22 24.41 -6.61
N TYR A 51 -1.53 23.75 -7.54
CA TYR A 51 -2.03 23.43 -8.89
C TYR A 51 -3.26 22.51 -8.85
N CYS A 52 -3.23 21.47 -8.02
CA CYS A 52 -4.31 20.52 -7.85
C CYS A 52 -5.52 21.16 -7.17
N HIS A 53 -5.32 21.88 -6.06
CA HIS A 53 -6.41 22.54 -5.34
C HIS A 53 -7.13 23.60 -6.16
N ALA A 54 -6.38 24.39 -6.95
CA ALA A 54 -6.96 25.34 -7.91
C ALA A 54 -7.94 24.66 -8.90
N ARG A 55 -7.73 23.37 -9.19
CA ARG A 55 -8.52 22.56 -10.14
C ARG A 55 -9.54 21.64 -9.46
N GLY A 56 -9.70 21.73 -8.14
CA GLY A 56 -10.59 20.85 -7.39
C GLY A 56 -10.10 19.40 -7.27
N VAL A 57 -8.81 19.13 -7.55
CA VAL A 57 -8.21 17.80 -7.44
C VAL A 57 -7.56 17.64 -6.07
N LYS A 58 -7.83 16.52 -5.39
CA LYS A 58 -7.23 16.22 -4.08
C LYS A 58 -5.80 15.70 -4.21
N VAL A 59 -4.97 15.94 -3.21
CA VAL A 59 -3.58 15.48 -3.15
C VAL A 59 -3.36 14.55 -1.96
N TYR A 60 -2.98 13.30 -2.26
CA TYR A 60 -2.61 12.31 -1.25
C TYR A 60 -1.09 12.08 -1.27
N LEU A 61 -0.40 12.48 -0.19
CA LEU A 61 1.04 12.29 -0.08
C LEU A 61 1.36 10.89 0.47
N ALA A 62 2.17 10.14 -0.26
CA ALA A 62 2.66 8.83 0.15
C ALA A 62 3.85 8.97 1.11
N LEU A 63 3.61 8.63 2.37
CA LEU A 63 4.60 8.50 3.43
C LEU A 63 4.57 7.06 3.97
N ASN A 64 4.65 6.13 3.02
CA ASN A 64 4.29 4.73 3.19
C ASN A 64 5.51 3.80 3.10
N THR A 65 6.57 4.08 3.83
CA THR A 65 7.67 3.14 4.04
C THR A 65 7.68 2.71 5.50
N LEU A 66 8.26 1.54 5.80
CA LEU A 66 8.57 1.15 7.17
C LEU A 66 9.78 1.95 7.66
N LEU A 67 9.71 2.50 8.86
CA LEU A 67 10.70 3.45 9.36
C LEU A 67 11.54 2.83 10.46
N ARG A 68 12.86 3.01 10.36
CA ARG A 68 13.77 2.78 11.48
C ARG A 68 13.59 3.88 12.52
N GLN A 69 14.03 3.62 13.75
CA GLN A 69 13.92 4.57 14.86
C GLN A 69 14.52 5.95 14.50
N GLU A 70 15.69 5.94 13.87
CA GLU A 70 16.46 7.12 13.45
C GLU A 70 15.81 7.91 12.29
N GLU A 71 14.85 7.32 11.58
CA GLU A 71 14.17 7.93 10.43
C GLU A 71 12.87 8.65 10.81
N LEU A 72 12.34 8.40 12.01
CA LEU A 72 11.11 9.03 12.50
C LEU A 72 11.16 10.57 12.53
N PRO A 73 12.26 11.24 12.96
CA PRO A 73 12.31 12.71 12.97
C PRO A 73 12.09 13.31 11.58
N ALA A 74 12.85 12.86 10.58
CA ALA A 74 12.75 13.36 9.21
C ALA A 74 11.39 13.04 8.56
N ALA A 75 10.80 11.88 8.87
CA ALA A 75 9.45 11.55 8.41
C ALA A 75 8.39 12.48 9.02
N LEU A 76 8.53 12.88 10.29
CA LEU A 76 7.64 13.84 10.94
C LEU A 76 7.81 15.26 10.41
N GLU A 77 9.04 15.68 10.07
CA GLU A 77 9.28 16.97 9.41
C GLU A 77 8.56 17.05 8.07
N LEU A 78 8.65 16.00 7.25
CA LEU A 78 7.91 15.93 5.98
C LEU A 78 6.39 15.93 6.22
N ALA A 79 5.90 15.25 7.26
CA ALA A 79 4.47 15.27 7.60
C ALA A 79 4.00 16.64 8.10
N GLU A 80 4.81 17.35 8.89
CA GLU A 80 4.53 18.72 9.33
C GLU A 80 4.47 19.67 8.14
N TYR A 81 5.44 19.58 7.22
CA TYR A 81 5.42 20.38 6.00
C TYR A 81 4.18 20.09 5.15
N ALA A 82 3.83 18.81 4.97
CA ALA A 82 2.61 18.42 4.26
C ALA A 82 1.34 18.97 4.93
N CYS A 83 1.30 19.04 6.27
CA CYS A 83 0.20 19.69 7.00
C CYS A 83 0.14 21.20 6.73
N SER A 84 1.29 21.87 6.63
CA SER A 84 1.36 23.30 6.29
C SER A 84 0.83 23.61 4.88
N LEU A 85 1.00 22.66 3.95
CA LEU A 85 0.47 22.75 2.58
C LEU A 85 -1.00 22.32 2.47
N ALA A 86 -1.61 21.82 3.56
CA ALA A 86 -2.98 21.30 3.56
C ALA A 86 -3.23 20.14 2.58
N VAL A 87 -2.29 19.18 2.48
CA VAL A 87 -2.54 17.94 1.71
C VAL A 87 -3.81 17.24 2.21
N ASP A 88 -4.58 16.64 1.29
CA ASP A 88 -5.89 16.08 1.60
C ASP A 88 -5.81 14.77 2.41
N ALA A 89 -4.71 14.03 2.30
CA ALA A 89 -4.41 12.87 3.15
C ALA A 89 -2.94 12.45 3.10
N LEU A 90 -2.48 11.74 4.13
CA LEU A 90 -1.26 10.92 4.05
C LEU A 90 -1.62 9.45 3.83
N ILE A 91 -0.91 8.79 2.92
CA ILE A 91 -0.92 7.33 2.78
C ILE A 91 0.23 6.78 3.62
N VAL A 92 -0.07 6.02 4.67
CA VAL A 92 0.92 5.55 5.66
C VAL A 92 0.83 4.04 5.89
N GLN A 93 1.91 3.44 6.38
CA GLN A 93 1.94 2.02 6.78
C GLN A 93 2.61 1.76 8.13
N ASP A 94 3.60 2.57 8.52
CA ASP A 94 4.41 2.32 9.71
C ASP A 94 3.58 2.54 10.99
N PRO A 95 3.41 1.52 11.85
CA PRO A 95 2.60 1.65 13.07
C PRO A 95 3.08 2.77 14.01
N GLY A 96 4.38 3.01 14.06
CA GLY A 96 4.97 4.06 14.87
C GLY A 96 4.64 5.45 14.35
N LEU A 97 4.83 5.68 13.05
CA LEU A 97 4.42 6.93 12.41
C LEU A 97 2.92 7.19 12.57
N ILE A 98 2.08 6.17 12.43
CA ILE A 98 0.63 6.29 12.64
C ILE A 98 0.33 6.79 14.05
N ALA A 99 0.93 6.19 15.08
CA ALA A 99 0.74 6.61 16.46
C ALA A 99 1.16 8.07 16.69
N LEU A 100 2.32 8.46 16.16
CA LEU A 100 2.86 9.81 16.33
C LEU A 100 2.02 10.86 15.60
N LEU A 101 1.52 10.56 14.39
CA LEU A 101 0.66 11.48 13.63
C LEU A 101 -0.71 11.68 14.28
N ARG A 102 -1.27 10.65 14.90
CA ARG A 102 -2.55 10.76 15.62
C ARG A 102 -2.51 11.71 16.80
N GLU A 103 -1.36 11.78 17.46
CA GLU A 103 -1.12 12.70 18.57
C GLU A 103 -0.83 14.12 18.07
N ARG A 104 -0.02 14.26 17.00
CA ARG A 104 0.53 15.55 16.56
C ARG A 104 -0.38 16.30 15.59
N ALA A 105 -1.13 15.58 14.77
CA ALA A 105 -2.02 16.13 13.74
C ALA A 105 -3.34 15.36 13.68
N PRO A 106 -4.18 15.41 14.74
CA PRO A 106 -5.43 14.64 14.82
C PRO A 106 -6.43 14.97 13.70
N GLY A 107 -6.37 16.19 13.15
CA GLY A 107 -7.20 16.61 12.00
C GLY A 107 -6.69 16.11 10.64
N LEU A 108 -5.48 15.54 10.57
CA LEU A 108 -4.93 15.01 9.33
C LEU A 108 -5.61 13.69 8.97
N ARG A 109 -6.14 13.62 7.75
CA ARG A 109 -6.71 12.40 7.21
C ARG A 109 -5.61 11.39 6.90
N LEU A 110 -5.72 10.18 7.45
CA LEU A 110 -4.80 9.07 7.14
C LEU A 110 -5.51 7.98 6.34
N ASN A 111 -4.86 7.55 5.26
CA ASN A 111 -5.25 6.42 4.42
C ASN A 111 -4.25 5.28 4.65
N ALA A 112 -4.74 4.07 4.95
CA ALA A 112 -3.89 2.92 5.20
C ALA A 112 -3.34 2.37 3.89
N SER A 113 -2.02 2.26 3.78
CA SER A 113 -1.37 1.75 2.58
C SER A 113 -1.74 0.30 2.29
N THR A 114 -1.75 -0.08 1.01
CA THR A 114 -1.88 -1.48 0.57
C THR A 114 -0.79 -2.38 1.17
N GLN A 115 0.34 -1.79 1.61
CA GLN A 115 1.40 -2.53 2.30
C GLN A 115 1.03 -2.99 3.73
N MET A 116 -0.11 -2.57 4.27
CA MET A 116 -0.62 -3.06 5.56
C MET A 116 -1.39 -4.40 5.44
N SER A 117 -1.49 -4.96 4.22
CA SER A 117 -1.94 -6.33 3.98
C SER A 117 -3.36 -6.64 4.47
N ILE A 118 -4.30 -5.71 4.26
CA ILE A 118 -5.69 -5.89 4.70
C ILE A 118 -6.43 -6.77 3.70
N THR A 119 -6.80 -7.98 4.15
CA THR A 119 -7.48 -9.00 3.34
C THR A 119 -8.80 -9.50 3.94
N ASN A 120 -9.17 -9.06 5.14
CA ASN A 120 -10.35 -9.52 5.86
C ASN A 120 -11.01 -8.40 6.69
N PRO A 121 -12.30 -8.56 7.07
CA PRO A 121 -13.04 -7.56 7.84
C PRO A 121 -12.37 -7.12 9.15
N ALA A 122 -11.82 -8.04 9.95
CA ALA A 122 -11.22 -7.70 11.24
C ALA A 122 -10.03 -6.73 11.11
N GLY A 123 -9.23 -6.88 10.06
CA GLY A 123 -8.12 -5.95 9.77
C GLY A 123 -8.63 -4.55 9.44
N ALA A 124 -9.68 -4.44 8.62
CA ALA A 124 -10.28 -3.16 8.26
C ALA A 124 -10.95 -2.47 9.47
N ARG A 125 -11.65 -3.23 10.32
CA ARG A 125 -12.21 -2.73 11.60
C ARG A 125 -11.12 -2.21 12.53
N LEU A 126 -10.00 -2.93 12.66
CA LEU A 126 -8.88 -2.50 13.49
C LEU A 126 -8.31 -1.16 13.01
N LEU A 127 -8.18 -0.96 11.69
CA LEU A 127 -7.75 0.33 11.13
C LEU A 127 -8.77 1.44 11.36
N ALA A 128 -10.08 1.15 11.20
CA ALA A 128 -11.13 2.12 11.48
C ALA A 128 -11.10 2.59 12.94
N LYS A 129 -10.89 1.67 13.90
CA LYS A 129 -10.69 1.99 15.32
C LYS A 129 -9.47 2.87 15.58
N ASN A 130 -8.44 2.78 14.73
CA ASN A 130 -7.24 3.64 14.77
C ASN A 130 -7.40 4.94 13.95
N GLY A 131 -8.65 5.30 13.61
CA GLY A 131 -9.03 6.56 12.99
C GLY A 131 -8.75 6.65 11.49
N PHE A 132 -8.34 5.56 10.84
CA PHE A 132 -8.11 5.59 9.39
C PHE A 132 -9.41 5.93 8.67
N ALA A 133 -9.32 6.88 7.74
CA ALA A 133 -10.47 7.32 6.98
C ALA A 133 -10.69 6.45 5.72
N ARG A 134 -9.64 5.76 5.27
CA ARG A 134 -9.67 4.87 4.12
C ARG A 134 -8.67 3.74 4.27
N VAL A 135 -9.02 2.56 3.78
CA VAL A 135 -8.11 1.43 3.61
C VAL A 135 -7.88 1.13 2.13
N VAL A 136 -6.62 1.13 1.70
CA VAL A 136 -6.24 0.61 0.40
C VAL A 136 -6.08 -0.90 0.56
N LEU A 137 -7.01 -1.68 0.01
CA LEU A 137 -6.99 -3.13 0.20
C LEU A 137 -5.77 -3.79 -0.46
N ALA A 138 -5.46 -5.00 0.00
CA ALA A 138 -4.56 -5.88 -0.74
C ALA A 138 -5.15 -6.20 -2.12
N ARG A 139 -4.31 -6.34 -3.15
CA ARG A 139 -4.77 -6.58 -4.53
C ARG A 139 -5.27 -8.00 -4.75
N GLU A 140 -5.02 -8.89 -3.79
CA GLU A 140 -5.20 -10.33 -3.86
C GLU A 140 -6.60 -10.81 -3.43
N LEU A 141 -7.63 -9.98 -3.65
CA LEU A 141 -9.02 -10.21 -3.21
C LEU A 141 -9.97 -10.37 -4.40
N SER A 142 -10.97 -11.26 -4.24
CA SER A 142 -12.12 -11.35 -5.15
C SER A 142 -13.15 -10.25 -4.85
N LEU A 143 -14.07 -9.99 -5.79
CA LEU A 143 -15.19 -9.06 -5.55
C LEU A 143 -16.05 -9.48 -4.35
N SER A 144 -16.26 -10.78 -4.15
CA SER A 144 -17.01 -11.30 -2.99
C SER A 144 -16.28 -11.01 -1.67
N GLN A 145 -14.96 -11.11 -1.63
CA GLN A 145 -14.16 -10.82 -0.44
C GLN A 145 -14.08 -9.32 -0.17
N ILE A 146 -14.04 -8.49 -1.22
CA ILE A 146 -14.15 -7.02 -1.06
C ILE A 146 -15.51 -6.66 -0.44
N ARG A 147 -16.61 -7.27 -0.92
CA ARG A 147 -17.94 -7.11 -0.32
C ARG A 147 -17.98 -7.55 1.13
N GLU A 148 -17.40 -8.70 1.46
CA GLU A 148 -17.32 -9.18 2.85
C GLU A 148 -16.62 -8.15 3.77
N ILE A 149 -15.51 -7.56 3.31
CA ILE A 149 -14.82 -6.49 4.05
C ILE A 149 -15.72 -5.26 4.20
N LYS A 150 -16.42 -4.85 3.13
CA LYS A 150 -17.35 -3.73 3.18
C LYS A 150 -18.49 -3.98 4.17
N ASP A 151 -19.12 -5.13 4.10
CA ASP A 151 -20.23 -5.52 4.97
C ASP A 151 -19.78 -5.59 6.43
N GLY A 152 -18.59 -6.15 6.67
CA GLY A 152 -17.99 -6.23 8.01
C GLY A 152 -17.45 -4.90 8.55
N THR A 153 -17.53 -3.81 7.79
CA THR A 153 -17.15 -2.44 8.18
C THR A 153 -18.25 -1.40 7.98
N LYS A 154 -19.49 -1.83 7.66
CA LYS A 154 -20.63 -0.95 7.37
C LYS A 154 -20.97 0.04 8.49
N ASP A 155 -20.68 -0.33 9.73
CA ASP A 155 -20.94 0.47 10.93
C ASP A 155 -19.76 1.40 11.29
N THR A 156 -18.77 1.52 10.39
CA THR A 156 -17.59 2.37 10.57
C THR A 156 -17.48 3.36 9.41
N PRO A 157 -16.86 4.54 9.61
CA PRO A 157 -16.72 5.55 8.56
C PRO A 157 -15.62 5.24 7.54
N ILE A 158 -15.01 4.03 7.58
CA ILE A 158 -13.85 3.73 6.73
C ILE A 158 -14.26 3.51 5.28
N GLU A 159 -13.59 4.23 4.38
CA GLU A 159 -13.69 4.04 2.93
C GLU A 159 -12.82 2.88 2.45
N ILE A 160 -13.19 2.28 1.31
CA ILE A 160 -12.44 1.20 0.68
C ILE A 160 -11.87 1.68 -0.66
N GLU A 161 -10.56 1.52 -0.83
CA GLU A 161 -9.86 1.79 -2.09
C GLU A 161 -9.27 0.49 -2.65
N SER A 162 -9.39 0.30 -3.96
CA SER A 162 -8.86 -0.87 -4.67
C SER A 162 -8.09 -0.45 -5.91
N PHE A 163 -7.07 -1.23 -6.28
CA PHE A 163 -6.38 -1.03 -7.54
C PHE A 163 -7.27 -1.43 -8.71
N VAL A 164 -7.30 -0.60 -9.75
CA VAL A 164 -8.07 -0.84 -10.98
C VAL A 164 -7.17 -1.19 -12.17
N HIS A 165 -5.95 -0.65 -12.23
CA HIS A 165 -5.10 -0.81 -13.40
C HIS A 165 -3.62 -0.71 -13.05
N GLY A 166 -2.77 -1.42 -13.80
CA GLY A 166 -1.31 -1.32 -13.78
C GLY A 166 -0.61 -2.58 -13.29
N ALA A 167 0.67 -2.47 -12.95
CA ALA A 167 1.51 -3.64 -12.67
C ALA A 167 1.02 -4.44 -11.44
N LEU A 168 0.72 -5.72 -11.60
CA LEU A 168 0.27 -6.61 -10.52
C LEU A 168 1.45 -7.27 -9.80
N CYS A 169 1.45 -7.26 -8.47
CA CYS A 169 2.48 -7.93 -7.66
C CYS A 169 2.13 -9.41 -7.49
N MET A 170 3.15 -10.29 -7.48
CA MET A 170 2.96 -11.71 -7.17
C MET A 170 2.76 -11.95 -5.67
N SER A 171 3.43 -11.14 -4.86
CA SER A 171 3.28 -11.22 -3.41
C SER A 171 1.99 -10.54 -2.99
N VAL A 172 1.32 -11.10 -1.98
CA VAL A 172 0.34 -10.42 -1.16
C VAL A 172 0.94 -9.09 -0.70
N SER A 173 0.15 -8.04 -0.87
CA SER A 173 0.57 -6.65 -0.72
C SER A 173 1.21 -6.40 0.65
N GLY A 174 2.47 -5.92 0.70
CA GLY A 174 3.24 -5.69 1.93
C GLY A 174 3.94 -6.90 2.55
N GLN A 175 3.71 -8.10 2.03
CA GLN A 175 4.21 -9.36 2.62
C GLN A 175 5.42 -9.95 1.86
N CYS A 176 6.19 -9.11 1.15
CA CYS A 176 7.34 -9.51 0.34
C CYS A 176 8.67 -9.07 0.93
N TYR A 177 9.52 -10.03 1.27
CA TYR A 177 10.89 -9.82 1.72
C TYR A 177 11.94 -10.27 0.69
N PHE A 178 11.50 -10.82 -0.45
CA PHE A 178 12.38 -11.45 -1.43
C PHE A 178 13.56 -10.55 -1.86
N SER A 179 13.28 -9.29 -2.18
CA SER A 179 14.30 -8.33 -2.60
C SER A 179 15.28 -7.97 -1.47
N SER A 180 14.79 -7.85 -0.23
CA SER A 180 15.63 -7.56 0.93
C SER A 180 16.56 -8.73 1.26
N VAL A 181 16.02 -9.94 1.35
CA VAL A 181 16.79 -11.11 1.76
C VAL A 181 17.81 -11.50 0.69
N LEU A 182 17.53 -11.31 -0.60
CA LEU A 182 18.51 -11.60 -1.64
C LEU A 182 19.55 -10.50 -1.84
N GLY A 183 19.20 -9.23 -1.68
CA GLY A 183 20.06 -8.12 -2.12
C GLY A 183 20.04 -6.89 -1.25
N SER A 184 19.57 -6.96 0.00
CA SER A 184 19.48 -5.84 0.95
C SER A 184 18.63 -4.65 0.49
N ARG A 185 17.82 -4.83 -0.56
CA ARG A 185 16.95 -3.80 -1.13
C ARG A 185 15.50 -4.04 -0.74
N SER A 186 15.03 -3.39 0.33
CA SER A 186 13.70 -3.64 0.88
C SER A 186 12.57 -3.17 -0.03
N GLY A 187 11.70 -4.09 -0.43
CA GLY A 187 10.50 -3.77 -1.19
C GLY A 187 9.47 -2.98 -0.37
N ASN A 188 9.45 -3.18 0.95
CA ASN A 188 8.57 -2.47 1.88
C ASN A 188 9.04 -1.05 2.19
N ARG A 189 10.26 -0.70 1.77
CA ARG A 189 10.84 0.65 1.86
C ARG A 189 11.08 1.29 0.49
N GLY A 190 10.47 0.73 -0.56
CA GLY A 190 10.47 1.34 -1.90
C GLY A 190 11.68 1.03 -2.78
N MET A 191 12.54 0.10 -2.36
CA MET A 191 13.79 -0.28 -3.05
C MET A 191 13.68 -1.58 -3.88
N CYS A 192 12.46 -2.12 -4.06
CA CYS A 192 12.22 -3.41 -4.71
C CYS A 192 12.96 -3.57 -6.05
N ALA A 193 13.84 -4.57 -6.14
CA ALA A 193 14.59 -4.94 -7.35
C ALA A 193 13.80 -5.84 -8.32
N GLN A 194 12.51 -6.06 -8.04
CA GLN A 194 11.59 -6.88 -8.84
C GLN A 194 12.09 -8.33 -9.12
N PRO A 195 12.57 -9.09 -8.11
CA PRO A 195 13.07 -10.45 -8.33
C PRO A 195 12.02 -11.39 -8.94
N CYS A 196 10.73 -11.19 -8.66
CA CYS A 196 9.64 -11.96 -9.25
C CYS A 196 9.52 -11.85 -10.78
N ARG A 197 10.19 -10.86 -11.40
CA ARG A 197 10.25 -10.68 -12.85
C ARG A 197 11.38 -11.46 -13.52
N LEU A 198 12.27 -12.07 -12.74
CA LEU A 198 13.35 -12.90 -13.25
C LEU A 198 12.85 -14.32 -13.58
N PRO A 199 13.61 -15.11 -14.36
CA PRO A 199 13.26 -16.49 -14.62
C PRO A 199 13.32 -17.33 -13.34
N PHE A 200 12.15 -17.73 -12.87
CA PHE A 200 11.92 -18.72 -11.82
C PHE A 200 11.00 -19.78 -12.41
N SER A 201 11.40 -21.04 -12.31
CA SER A 201 10.68 -22.15 -12.94
C SER A 201 10.25 -23.20 -11.94
N VAL A 202 9.08 -23.78 -12.20
CA VAL A 202 8.67 -25.08 -11.65
C VAL A 202 8.68 -26.13 -12.77
N PRO A 203 8.89 -27.43 -12.48
CA PRO A 203 8.79 -28.48 -13.50
C PRO A 203 7.44 -28.46 -14.23
N GLY A 204 7.46 -28.37 -15.57
CA GLY A 204 6.26 -28.22 -16.40
C GLY A 204 5.63 -26.81 -16.41
N GLY A 205 6.27 -25.84 -15.74
CA GLY A 205 5.81 -24.46 -15.61
C GLY A 205 6.07 -23.58 -16.84
N THR A 206 5.90 -22.27 -16.65
CA THR A 206 6.09 -21.25 -17.69
C THR A 206 7.54 -20.79 -17.84
N GLY A 207 8.41 -21.14 -16.88
CA GLY A 207 9.78 -20.62 -16.78
C GLY A 207 9.88 -19.22 -16.15
N HIS A 208 8.72 -18.57 -15.90
CA HIS A 208 8.59 -17.28 -15.22
C HIS A 208 7.41 -17.34 -14.23
N ASP A 209 7.41 -18.38 -13.39
CA ASP A 209 6.30 -18.77 -12.52
C ASP A 209 6.10 -17.86 -11.29
N LEU A 210 6.71 -16.67 -11.31
CA LEU A 210 6.47 -15.58 -10.37
C LEU A 210 6.06 -14.26 -11.07
N SER A 211 6.03 -14.21 -12.40
CA SER A 211 5.75 -12.99 -13.16
C SER A 211 4.30 -12.93 -13.61
N LEU A 212 3.49 -12.08 -12.96
CA LEU A 212 2.10 -11.84 -13.34
C LEU A 212 1.95 -10.81 -14.47
N LYS A 213 0.89 -10.93 -15.27
CA LYS A 213 0.45 -9.88 -16.20
C LYS A 213 0.02 -8.62 -15.44
N ASP A 214 -0.18 -7.53 -16.16
CA ASP A 214 -0.70 -6.30 -15.57
C ASP A 214 -2.21 -6.40 -15.32
N LEU A 215 -2.67 -5.81 -14.23
CA LEU A 215 -4.07 -5.74 -13.83
C LEU A 215 -4.82 -4.75 -14.75
N SER A 216 -6.01 -5.13 -15.21
CA SER A 216 -6.97 -4.17 -15.76
C SER A 216 -8.41 -4.56 -15.41
N MET A 217 -9.04 -3.70 -14.61
CA MET A 217 -10.47 -3.69 -14.29
C MET A 217 -11.13 -2.40 -14.82
N ILE A 218 -10.47 -1.67 -15.73
CA ILE A 218 -10.96 -0.37 -16.21
C ILE A 218 -12.39 -0.48 -16.74
N ALA A 219 -12.65 -1.39 -17.69
CA ALA A 219 -13.98 -1.60 -18.27
C ALA A 219 -15.01 -2.22 -17.30
N ARG A 220 -14.59 -2.56 -16.07
CA ARG A 220 -15.36 -3.23 -15.03
C ARG A 220 -15.32 -2.46 -13.70
N ILE A 221 -15.05 -1.15 -13.73
CA ILE A 221 -15.02 -0.30 -12.53
C ILE A 221 -16.33 -0.35 -11.75
N SER A 222 -17.47 -0.41 -12.45
CA SER A 222 -18.79 -0.50 -11.83
C SER A 222 -18.93 -1.76 -10.95
N GLU A 223 -18.24 -2.86 -11.26
CA GLU A 223 -18.24 -4.05 -10.41
C GLU A 223 -17.48 -3.84 -9.10
N LEU A 224 -16.40 -3.05 -9.12
CA LEU A 224 -15.68 -2.63 -7.91
C LEU A 224 -16.55 -1.67 -7.08
N GLU A 225 -17.23 -0.72 -7.72
CA GLU A 225 -18.18 0.18 -7.06
C GLU A 225 -19.30 -0.59 -6.37
N ASN A 226 -19.92 -1.54 -7.07
CA ASN A 226 -20.93 -2.44 -6.53
C ASN A 226 -20.39 -3.39 -5.45
N ALA A 227 -19.07 -3.54 -5.33
CA ALA A 227 -18.45 -4.28 -4.24
C ALA A 227 -18.18 -3.41 -2.99
N GLY A 228 -18.44 -2.10 -3.06
CA GLY A 228 -18.24 -1.14 -1.97
C GLY A 228 -16.94 -0.35 -2.05
N VAL A 229 -16.20 -0.42 -3.17
CA VAL A 229 -15.03 0.42 -3.41
C VAL A 229 -15.50 1.85 -3.69
N THR A 230 -14.85 2.84 -3.07
CA THR A 230 -15.16 4.26 -3.22
C THR A 230 -14.07 5.03 -3.99
N SER A 231 -12.87 4.46 -4.10
CA SER A 231 -11.77 5.02 -4.90
C SER A 231 -11.06 3.95 -5.73
N ALA A 232 -10.97 4.19 -7.04
CA ALA A 232 -10.31 3.35 -8.02
C ALA A 232 -8.89 3.85 -8.27
N LYS A 233 -7.90 3.08 -7.79
CA LYS A 233 -6.49 3.47 -7.81
C LYS A 233 -5.73 2.91 -8.99
N ILE A 234 -5.04 3.79 -9.71
CA ILE A 234 -4.17 3.41 -10.82
C ILE A 234 -2.72 3.23 -10.31
N GLU A 235 -2.09 2.09 -10.59
CA GLU A 235 -0.66 1.87 -10.33
C GLU A 235 0.16 2.42 -11.49
N GLY A 236 1.06 3.37 -11.23
CA GLY A 236 1.86 3.92 -12.32
C GLY A 236 2.85 5.02 -11.97
N ARG A 237 3.25 5.18 -10.70
CA ARG A 237 4.13 6.30 -10.30
C ARG A 237 5.52 6.32 -10.96
N MET A 238 5.97 5.22 -11.54
CA MET A 238 7.23 5.16 -12.31
C MET A 238 6.99 5.19 -13.83
N LYS A 239 5.74 5.39 -14.27
CA LYS A 239 5.36 5.39 -15.67
C LYS A 239 5.42 6.82 -16.21
N ARG A 240 5.48 6.95 -17.53
CA ARG A 240 5.55 8.24 -18.23
C ARG A 240 4.21 8.98 -18.17
N PRO A 241 4.18 10.32 -18.35
CA PRO A 241 2.95 11.10 -18.38
C PRO A 241 1.88 10.57 -19.34
N GLU A 242 2.27 10.04 -20.51
CA GLU A 242 1.32 9.51 -21.50
C GLU A 242 0.57 8.27 -20.99
N TYR A 243 1.22 7.41 -20.21
CA TYR A 243 0.54 6.29 -19.54
C TYR A 243 -0.47 6.81 -18.51
N VAL A 244 -0.05 7.80 -17.72
CA VAL A 244 -0.89 8.38 -16.66
C VAL A 244 -2.13 9.02 -17.26
N ALA A 245 -1.97 9.84 -18.30
CA ALA A 245 -3.08 10.43 -19.04
C ALA A 245 -4.04 9.36 -19.58
N ALA A 246 -3.50 8.36 -20.29
CA ALA A 246 -4.30 7.32 -20.92
C ALA A 246 -5.11 6.50 -19.91
N ALA A 247 -4.46 6.03 -18.84
CA ALA A 247 -5.10 5.24 -17.81
C ALA A 247 -6.13 6.06 -17.02
N THR A 248 -5.83 7.33 -16.75
CA THR A 248 -6.75 8.23 -16.03
C THR A 248 -7.99 8.50 -16.86
N ALA A 249 -7.84 8.89 -18.12
CA ALA A 249 -8.95 9.15 -19.02
C ALA A 249 -9.83 7.90 -19.20
N ALA A 250 -9.23 6.73 -19.37
CA ALA A 250 -9.97 5.48 -19.54
C ALA A 250 -10.78 5.12 -18.28
N CYS A 251 -10.21 5.32 -17.09
CA CYS A 251 -10.91 5.13 -15.83
C CYS A 251 -12.03 6.16 -15.64
N TRP A 252 -11.80 7.42 -16.02
CA TRP A 252 -12.79 8.48 -15.95
C TRP A 252 -14.01 8.18 -16.82
N TYR A 253 -13.82 7.85 -18.10
CA TYR A 253 -14.92 7.43 -18.98
C TYR A 253 -15.70 6.25 -18.39
N SER A 254 -15.00 5.20 -17.94
CA SER A 254 -15.68 4.02 -17.41
C SER A 254 -16.40 4.27 -16.09
N ALA A 255 -15.89 5.15 -15.22
CA ALA A 255 -16.53 5.49 -13.96
C ALA A 255 -17.76 6.38 -14.15
N ASP A 256 -17.79 7.19 -15.21
CA ASP A 256 -18.94 8.01 -15.60
C ASP A 256 -19.98 7.21 -16.42
N GLY A 257 -19.78 5.90 -16.59
CA GLY A 257 -20.66 5.04 -17.38
C GLY A 257 -20.60 5.29 -18.89
N GLN A 258 -19.61 6.05 -19.36
CA GLN A 258 -19.40 6.36 -20.76
C GLN A 258 -18.58 5.28 -21.47
N PRO A 259 -18.79 5.07 -22.79
CA PRO A 259 -17.96 4.14 -23.54
C PRO A 259 -16.51 4.63 -23.60
N ILE A 260 -15.56 3.74 -23.32
CA ILE A 260 -14.13 4.05 -23.44
C ILE A 260 -13.79 4.12 -24.93
N PRO A 261 -13.13 5.20 -25.41
CA PRO A 261 -12.67 5.28 -26.79
C PRO A 261 -11.80 4.05 -27.17
N PRO A 262 -12.06 3.38 -28.30
CA PRO A 262 -11.32 2.17 -28.70
C PRO A 262 -9.81 2.39 -28.77
N GLU A 263 -9.38 3.51 -29.36
CA GLU A 263 -7.97 3.91 -29.50
C GLU A 263 -7.27 4.00 -28.14
N LEU A 264 -7.96 4.46 -27.09
CA LEU A 264 -7.40 4.57 -25.75
C LEU A 264 -7.12 3.18 -25.14
N THR A 265 -8.02 2.23 -25.39
CA THR A 265 -7.89 0.84 -24.93
C THR A 265 -6.80 0.09 -25.68
N GLU A 266 -6.71 0.31 -26.99
CA GLU A 266 -5.67 -0.25 -27.86
C GLU A 266 -4.30 0.28 -27.47
N ASN A 267 -4.15 1.59 -27.28
CA ASN A 267 -2.89 2.23 -26.87
C ASN A 267 -2.42 1.75 -25.50
N LEU A 268 -3.33 1.60 -24.52
CA LEU A 268 -2.99 1.01 -23.21
C LEU A 268 -2.49 -0.43 -23.33
N SER A 269 -3.14 -1.23 -24.17
CA SER A 269 -2.78 -2.64 -24.38
C SER A 269 -1.44 -2.79 -25.10
N ALA A 270 -1.24 -2.03 -26.17
CA ALA A 270 -0.08 -2.14 -27.06
C ALA A 270 1.21 -1.62 -26.43
N VAL A 271 1.14 -0.54 -25.64
CA VAL A 271 2.35 0.15 -25.15
C VAL A 271 2.72 -0.25 -23.72
N PHE A 272 1.75 -0.68 -22.91
CA PHE A 272 1.93 -0.73 -21.47
C PHE A 272 1.57 -2.06 -20.80
N SER A 273 1.13 -3.07 -21.54
CA SER A 273 0.79 -4.39 -20.99
C SER A 273 1.97 -5.40 -21.06
N ARG A 274 1.84 -6.52 -20.35
CA ARG A 274 2.80 -7.65 -20.38
C ARG A 274 2.07 -8.89 -20.88
N SER A 275 2.23 -9.25 -22.15
CA SER A 275 1.45 -10.35 -22.74
C SER A 275 -0.08 -10.18 -22.53
N GLY A 276 -0.56 -8.94 -22.65
CA GLY A 276 -1.94 -8.54 -22.37
C GLY A 276 -2.24 -8.21 -20.90
N PHE A 277 -3.53 -8.08 -20.58
CA PHE A 277 -4.01 -7.82 -19.22
C PHE A 277 -4.63 -9.07 -18.58
N THR A 278 -4.62 -9.09 -17.26
CA THR A 278 -5.44 -9.98 -16.44
C THR A 278 -6.41 -9.14 -15.61
N THR A 279 -7.59 -9.68 -15.33
CA THR A 279 -8.50 -9.09 -14.34
C THR A 279 -7.93 -9.23 -12.92
N GLY A 280 -6.92 -10.08 -12.72
CA GLY A 280 -6.27 -10.30 -11.44
C GLY A 280 -7.06 -11.29 -10.59
N TYR A 281 -7.35 -10.89 -9.36
CA TYR A 281 -8.08 -11.68 -8.35
C TYR A 281 -9.60 -11.41 -8.24
N PRO A 282 -10.18 -10.27 -8.68
CA PRO A 282 -11.62 -9.97 -8.63
C PRO A 282 -12.56 -11.10 -9.02
N ASP A 283 -12.22 -11.88 -10.06
CA ASP A 283 -13.05 -12.99 -10.56
C ASP A 283 -12.99 -14.27 -9.70
N GLY A 284 -12.10 -14.31 -8.70
CA GLY A 284 -11.84 -15.51 -7.88
C GLY A 284 -11.18 -16.66 -8.64
N LYS A 285 -10.80 -16.45 -9.91
CA LYS A 285 -10.12 -17.43 -10.75
C LYS A 285 -8.61 -17.27 -10.60
N LEU A 286 -7.96 -18.31 -10.11
CA LEU A 286 -6.50 -18.39 -9.98
C LEU A 286 -5.98 -19.40 -10.99
N GLY A 287 -4.94 -19.03 -11.73
CA GLY A 287 -4.36 -19.96 -12.69
C GLY A 287 -3.19 -19.40 -13.48
N ARG A 288 -2.73 -20.23 -14.40
CA ARG A 288 -1.56 -19.99 -15.26
C ARG A 288 -1.76 -18.79 -16.20
N GLU A 289 -3.00 -18.48 -16.55
CA GLU A 289 -3.39 -17.36 -17.41
C GLU A 289 -3.07 -15.97 -16.82
N MET A 290 -2.92 -15.90 -15.50
CA MET A 290 -2.50 -14.68 -14.80
C MET A 290 -1.00 -14.38 -14.99
N PHE A 291 -0.19 -15.36 -15.41
CA PHE A 291 1.25 -15.22 -15.59
C PHE A 291 1.60 -14.72 -17.00
N GLY A 292 2.64 -13.91 -17.08
CA GLY A 292 3.11 -13.35 -18.34
C GLY A 292 4.46 -12.66 -18.21
N ILE A 293 5.12 -12.53 -19.35
CA ILE A 293 6.39 -11.83 -19.49
C ILE A 293 6.21 -10.61 -20.38
N ARG A 294 7.16 -9.67 -20.29
CA ARG A 294 7.22 -8.58 -21.26
C ARG A 294 7.97 -9.08 -22.49
N SER A 295 7.32 -9.04 -23.65
CA SER A 295 7.93 -9.41 -24.92
C SER A 295 8.75 -8.23 -25.49
N LYS A 296 9.59 -8.48 -26.50
CA LYS A 296 10.27 -7.40 -27.24
C LYS A 296 9.25 -6.57 -28.06
N GLU A 297 8.19 -7.20 -28.55
CA GLU A 297 7.10 -6.56 -29.29
C GLU A 297 6.32 -5.56 -28.40
N ASP A 298 6.12 -5.89 -27.11
CA ASP A 298 5.53 -5.00 -26.09
C ASP A 298 6.37 -3.72 -25.82
N VAL A 299 7.61 -3.69 -26.32
CA VAL A 299 8.55 -2.56 -26.16
C VAL A 299 8.63 -1.75 -27.46
N THR A 300 8.49 -2.39 -28.61
CA THR A 300 8.61 -1.77 -29.94
C THR A 300 7.29 -1.27 -30.53
N GLY A 301 6.13 -1.69 -30.00
CA GLY A 301 4.80 -1.23 -30.45
C GLY A 301 4.50 0.26 -30.17
N ALA A 302 5.38 0.96 -29.45
CA ALA A 302 5.22 2.35 -29.08
C ALA A 302 5.80 3.30 -30.15
N THR A 303 5.02 3.59 -31.19
CA THR A 303 5.44 4.52 -32.26
C THR A 303 5.37 5.98 -31.78
N LYS A 304 6.10 6.87 -32.47
CA LYS A 304 6.06 8.32 -32.21
C LYS A 304 4.64 8.88 -32.32
N ASP A 305 3.83 8.32 -33.23
CA ASP A 305 2.45 8.75 -33.47
C ASP A 305 1.53 8.41 -32.29
N VAL A 306 1.65 7.22 -31.71
CA VAL A 306 0.90 6.83 -30.50
C VAL A 306 1.23 7.76 -29.33
N PHE A 307 2.51 8.09 -29.12
CA PHE A 307 2.87 9.06 -28.08
C PHE A 307 2.34 10.47 -28.37
N GLY A 308 2.30 10.88 -29.63
CA GLY A 308 1.71 12.16 -30.04
C GLY A 308 0.21 12.24 -29.71
N GLN A 309 -0.53 11.17 -30.01
CA GLN A 309 -1.96 11.06 -29.68
C GLN A 309 -2.19 11.10 -28.16
N LEU A 310 -1.42 10.33 -27.38
CA LEU A 310 -1.53 10.31 -25.93
C LEU A 310 -1.12 11.64 -25.28
N HIS A 311 -0.17 12.37 -25.87
CA HIS A 311 0.20 13.70 -25.43
C HIS A 311 -0.94 14.72 -25.64
N ALA A 312 -1.72 14.57 -26.71
CA ALA A 312 -2.87 15.43 -26.97
C ALA A 312 -3.94 15.35 -25.86
N LEU A 313 -4.04 14.22 -25.13
CA LEU A 313 -5.00 14.04 -24.02
C LEU A 313 -4.82 15.01 -22.85
N TYR A 314 -3.63 15.61 -22.69
CA TYR A 314 -3.33 16.50 -21.56
C TYR A 314 -2.64 17.80 -21.98
N LYS A 315 -2.59 18.07 -23.29
CA LYS A 315 -2.02 19.30 -23.83
C LYS A 315 -2.80 20.53 -23.38
N ASP A 316 -4.12 20.46 -23.50
CA ASP A 316 -5.04 21.54 -23.16
C ASP A 316 -5.62 21.34 -21.74
N GLU A 317 -6.12 22.42 -21.13
CA GLU A 317 -6.82 22.32 -19.84
C GLU A 317 -8.13 21.55 -20.00
N LEU A 318 -8.50 20.80 -18.96
CA LEU A 318 -9.79 20.13 -18.85
C LEU A 318 -10.72 21.00 -17.98
N PRO A 319 -11.70 21.70 -18.57
CA PRO A 319 -12.53 22.63 -17.83
C PRO A 319 -13.56 21.86 -16.99
N ARG A 320 -13.25 21.64 -15.70
CA ARG A 320 -14.09 20.88 -14.75
C ARG A 320 -14.74 21.75 -13.67
N VAL A 321 -14.30 23.00 -13.52
CA VAL A 321 -14.78 23.87 -12.44
C VAL A 321 -15.86 24.81 -12.97
N PRO A 322 -17.12 24.72 -12.50
CA PRO A 322 -18.16 25.65 -12.91
C PRO A 322 -17.90 27.04 -12.31
N VAL A 323 -18.14 28.08 -13.11
CA VAL A 323 -18.13 29.48 -12.64
C VAL A 323 -19.38 30.24 -13.05
N TRP A 324 -19.87 31.07 -12.13
CA TRP A 324 -20.94 32.03 -12.34
C TRP A 324 -20.33 33.42 -12.47
N LEU A 325 -20.57 34.08 -13.60
CA LEU A 325 -20.04 35.40 -13.90
C LEU A 325 -21.16 36.44 -13.88
N GLU A 326 -20.94 37.56 -13.19
CA GLU A 326 -21.86 38.69 -13.18
C GLU A 326 -21.14 39.98 -13.59
N LEU A 327 -21.55 40.55 -14.72
CA LEU A 327 -21.06 41.83 -15.26
C LEU A 327 -22.03 42.96 -14.90
N MET A 328 -21.52 44.02 -14.27
CA MET A 328 -22.25 45.26 -13.99
C MET A 328 -21.64 46.45 -14.75
N VAL A 329 -22.48 47.15 -15.52
CA VAL A 329 -22.10 48.30 -16.33
C VAL A 329 -23.09 49.44 -16.06
N ARG A 330 -22.60 50.54 -15.48
CA ARG A 330 -23.41 51.71 -15.12
C ARG A 330 -22.68 53.01 -15.46
N ALA A 331 -23.43 54.04 -15.84
CA ALA A 331 -22.86 55.33 -16.18
C ALA A 331 -22.13 55.93 -14.97
N GLY A 332 -20.93 56.46 -15.19
CA GLY A 332 -20.14 57.12 -14.14
C GLY A 332 -19.57 56.19 -13.05
N GLN A 333 -19.74 54.87 -13.16
CA GLN A 333 -19.15 53.89 -12.25
C GLN A 333 -18.17 52.97 -13.00
N PRO A 334 -17.09 52.50 -12.34
CA PRO A 334 -16.22 51.47 -12.90
C PRO A 334 -17.00 50.22 -13.30
N VAL A 335 -16.71 49.68 -14.49
CA VAL A 335 -17.29 48.40 -14.92
C VAL A 335 -16.82 47.29 -13.99
N THR A 336 -17.73 46.48 -13.50
CA THR A 336 -17.41 45.46 -12.50
C THR A 336 -17.72 44.09 -13.06
N LEU A 337 -16.77 43.15 -12.98
CA LEU A 337 -17.01 41.74 -13.26
C LEU A 337 -16.71 40.93 -12.01
N SER A 338 -17.72 40.22 -11.50
CA SER A 338 -17.55 39.28 -10.39
C SER A 338 -17.65 37.84 -10.88
N ALA A 339 -16.92 36.95 -10.22
CA ALA A 339 -16.96 35.51 -10.46
C ALA A 339 -17.13 34.76 -9.14
N ALA A 340 -17.97 33.73 -9.15
CA ALA A 340 -18.09 32.76 -8.06
C ALA A 340 -17.91 31.34 -8.58
N ASP A 341 -17.41 30.44 -7.72
CA ASP A 341 -17.29 29.01 -8.02
C ASP A 341 -18.13 28.13 -7.08
N ASP A 342 -18.07 26.82 -7.32
CA ASP A 342 -18.77 25.79 -6.54
C ASP A 342 -18.18 25.55 -5.14
N GLY A 343 -16.96 26.04 -4.90
CA GLY A 343 -16.29 26.02 -3.61
C GLY A 343 -16.65 27.21 -2.71
N GLY A 344 -17.48 28.14 -3.20
CA GLY A 344 -17.86 29.35 -2.48
C GLY A 344 -16.83 30.49 -2.55
N HIS A 345 -15.78 30.36 -3.36
CA HIS A 345 -14.82 31.44 -3.59
C HIS A 345 -15.46 32.51 -4.47
N ARG A 346 -15.11 33.77 -4.22
CA ARG A 346 -15.59 34.93 -4.96
C ARG A 346 -14.44 35.89 -5.27
N ALA A 347 -14.39 36.35 -6.51
CA ALA A 347 -13.41 37.31 -6.99
C ALA A 347 -14.10 38.45 -7.75
N GLU A 348 -13.46 39.62 -7.81
CA GLU A 348 -14.00 40.82 -8.44
C GLU A 348 -12.88 41.58 -9.17
N ALA A 349 -13.17 41.98 -10.41
CA ALA A 349 -12.27 42.77 -11.25
C ALA A 349 -12.94 44.09 -11.64
N LEU A 350 -12.18 45.18 -11.56
CA LEU A 350 -12.66 46.54 -11.84
C LEU A 350 -12.06 47.07 -13.16
N GLY A 351 -12.96 47.61 -13.98
CA GLY A 351 -12.72 48.23 -15.27
C GLY A 351 -12.66 49.75 -15.18
N GLU A 352 -12.46 50.39 -16.33
CA GLU A 352 -12.65 51.84 -16.42
C GLU A 352 -14.16 52.15 -16.49
N CYS A 353 -14.53 53.41 -16.29
CA CYS A 353 -15.91 53.84 -16.44
C CYS A 353 -16.37 53.67 -17.90
N PRO A 354 -17.59 53.18 -18.15
CA PRO A 354 -18.10 53.03 -19.50
C PRO A 354 -18.38 54.42 -20.11
N GLU A 355 -18.12 54.56 -21.40
CA GLU A 355 -18.36 55.80 -22.15
C GLU A 355 -19.74 55.79 -22.79
N PRO A 356 -20.40 56.94 -23.00
CA PRO A 356 -21.59 57.03 -23.83
C PRO A 356 -21.32 56.50 -25.25
N ALA A 357 -22.23 55.70 -25.79
CA ALA A 357 -22.06 55.09 -27.11
C ALA A 357 -22.18 56.14 -28.24
N LEU A 358 -21.09 56.34 -28.99
CA LEU A 358 -21.05 57.23 -30.16
C LEU A 358 -21.69 56.62 -31.43
N SER A 359 -21.82 55.29 -31.49
CA SER A 359 -22.45 54.58 -32.61
C SER A 359 -23.45 53.53 -32.12
N ARG A 360 -22.97 52.32 -31.79
CA ARG A 360 -23.78 51.21 -31.29
C ARG A 360 -23.46 50.95 -29.82
N PRO A 361 -24.46 50.94 -28.92
CA PRO A 361 -24.26 50.55 -27.53
C PRO A 361 -23.81 49.10 -27.43
N ILE A 362 -23.17 48.74 -26.31
CA ILE A 362 -22.74 47.36 -26.10
C ILE A 362 -23.94 46.43 -25.98
N ASP A 363 -23.82 45.28 -26.63
CA ASP A 363 -24.86 44.26 -26.69
C ASP A 363 -24.61 43.19 -25.61
N GLU A 364 -25.66 42.85 -24.88
CA GLU A 364 -25.62 41.85 -23.81
C GLU A 364 -25.17 40.49 -24.32
N GLU A 365 -25.67 40.08 -25.49
CA GLU A 365 -25.33 38.79 -26.10
C GLU A 365 -23.83 38.73 -26.45
N ARG A 366 -23.28 39.87 -26.89
CA ARG A 366 -21.86 40.01 -27.21
C ARG A 366 -20.98 39.97 -25.96
N CYS A 367 -21.39 40.61 -24.87
CA CYS A 367 -20.74 40.49 -23.57
C CYS A 367 -20.71 39.02 -23.10
N ARG A 368 -21.87 38.37 -23.13
CA ARG A 368 -22.03 36.97 -22.72
C ARG A 368 -21.10 36.04 -23.49
N THR A 369 -21.11 36.15 -24.82
CA THR A 369 -20.26 35.34 -25.71
C THR A 369 -18.77 35.52 -25.43
N GLN A 370 -18.35 36.72 -25.05
CA GLN A 370 -16.94 36.97 -24.75
C GLN A 370 -16.53 36.46 -23.37
N LEU A 371 -17.40 36.58 -22.37
CA LEU A 371 -17.17 36.11 -21.00
C LEU A 371 -17.18 34.58 -20.90
N GLN A 372 -17.96 33.89 -21.74
CA GLN A 372 -18.00 32.41 -21.80
C GLN A 372 -16.69 31.76 -22.31
N LYS A 373 -15.80 32.52 -22.96
CA LYS A 373 -14.53 31.99 -23.50
C LYS A 373 -13.48 31.83 -22.39
N THR A 374 -13.58 30.76 -21.62
CA THR A 374 -12.68 30.42 -20.50
C THR A 374 -11.53 29.49 -20.89
N GLY A 375 -11.25 29.31 -22.18
CA GLY A 375 -10.19 28.42 -22.68
C GLY A 375 -8.82 28.71 -22.07
N GLY A 376 -8.04 27.65 -21.81
CA GLY A 376 -6.75 27.74 -21.12
C GLY A 376 -6.84 27.85 -19.60
N THR A 377 -8.05 27.78 -19.04
CA THR A 377 -8.31 27.74 -17.59
C THR A 377 -9.07 26.45 -17.25
N PRO A 378 -9.08 26.00 -15.98
CA PRO A 378 -9.88 24.84 -15.58
C PRO A 378 -11.37 25.15 -15.43
N PHE A 379 -11.80 26.37 -15.79
CA PHE A 379 -13.18 26.81 -15.60
C PHE A 379 -14.03 26.61 -16.86
N PHE A 380 -15.31 26.31 -16.67
CA PHE A 380 -16.35 26.51 -17.68
C PHE A 380 -17.42 27.44 -17.13
N ALA A 381 -17.91 28.35 -17.97
CA ALA A 381 -18.95 29.29 -17.58
C ALA A 381 -20.30 28.57 -17.48
N GLN A 382 -20.73 28.29 -16.24
CA GLN A 382 -22.02 27.66 -15.94
C GLN A 382 -23.17 28.65 -16.19
N GLU A 383 -22.96 29.91 -15.82
CA GLU A 383 -23.91 31.00 -16.03
C GLU A 383 -23.16 32.32 -16.21
N VAL A 384 -23.70 33.20 -17.05
CA VAL A 384 -23.20 34.56 -17.25
C VAL A 384 -24.38 35.52 -17.25
N GLN A 385 -24.43 36.39 -16.23
CA GLN A 385 -25.42 37.44 -16.08
C GLN A 385 -24.80 38.80 -16.43
N CYS A 386 -25.52 39.61 -17.19
CA CYS A 386 -25.07 40.93 -17.61
C CYS A 386 -26.12 41.98 -17.23
N LYS A 387 -25.75 42.92 -16.37
CA LYS A 387 -26.58 44.06 -15.96
C LYS A 387 -26.00 45.33 -16.56
N ILE A 388 -26.53 45.74 -17.72
CA ILE A 388 -25.98 46.83 -18.54
C ILE A 388 -26.98 47.97 -18.64
N GLU A 389 -26.59 49.17 -18.23
CA GLU A 389 -27.38 50.39 -18.43
C GLU A 389 -27.41 50.80 -19.92
N PRO A 390 -28.57 51.20 -20.49
CA PRO A 390 -28.69 51.53 -21.91
C PRO A 390 -27.77 52.67 -22.37
N GLY A 391 -27.31 52.60 -23.62
CA GLY A 391 -26.59 53.71 -24.26
C GLY A 391 -25.09 53.79 -23.93
N LEU A 392 -24.53 52.78 -23.27
CA LEU A 392 -23.11 52.72 -22.91
C LEU A 392 -22.30 51.89 -23.91
N SER A 393 -21.03 52.24 -24.08
CA SER A 393 -20.03 51.55 -24.89
C SER A 393 -18.91 51.00 -24.01
N LEU A 394 -18.39 49.84 -24.41
CA LEU A 394 -17.39 49.09 -23.65
C LEU A 394 -16.41 48.39 -24.61
N PRO A 395 -15.10 48.60 -24.48
CA PRO A 395 -14.12 47.90 -25.29
C PRO A 395 -14.10 46.38 -25.00
N ILE A 396 -14.08 45.56 -26.05
CA ILE A 396 -13.94 44.09 -25.93
C ILE A 396 -12.61 43.70 -25.23
N SER A 397 -11.56 44.50 -25.43
CA SER A 397 -10.28 44.35 -24.73
C SER A 397 -10.44 44.47 -23.22
N MET A 398 -11.33 45.35 -22.74
CA MET A 398 -11.63 45.49 -21.32
C MET A 398 -12.31 44.24 -20.78
N LEU A 399 -13.35 43.72 -21.46
CA LEU A 399 -14.01 42.46 -21.06
C LEU A 399 -13.02 41.29 -20.99
N ASN A 400 -12.11 41.19 -21.96
CA ASN A 400 -11.06 40.16 -21.97
C ASN A 400 -10.05 40.30 -20.83
N ARG A 401 -9.72 41.55 -20.45
CA ARG A 401 -8.86 41.84 -19.31
C ARG A 401 -9.57 41.45 -18.01
N LEU A 402 -10.78 41.97 -17.77
CA LEU A 402 -11.58 41.68 -16.58
C LEU A 402 -11.82 40.18 -16.39
N ARG A 403 -12.19 39.48 -17.47
CA ARG A 403 -12.38 38.02 -17.43
C ARG A 403 -11.09 37.30 -17.03
N ARG A 404 -9.93 37.69 -17.57
CA ARG A 404 -8.65 37.05 -17.20
C ARG A 404 -8.31 37.32 -15.74
N GLU A 405 -8.42 38.57 -15.31
CA GLU A 405 -8.13 38.98 -13.93
C GLU A 405 -9.03 38.27 -12.91
N VAL A 406 -10.35 38.24 -13.14
CA VAL A 406 -11.28 37.62 -12.19
C VAL A 406 -11.07 36.10 -12.08
N LEU A 407 -10.78 35.43 -13.21
CA LEU A 407 -10.50 33.99 -13.21
C LEU A 407 -9.13 33.67 -12.58
N GLU A 408 -8.12 34.52 -12.78
CA GLU A 408 -6.80 34.37 -12.15
C GLU A 408 -6.89 34.54 -10.63
N GLN A 409 -7.59 35.58 -10.16
CA GLN A 409 -7.86 35.77 -8.73
C GLN A 409 -8.60 34.56 -8.13
N LEU A 410 -9.61 34.03 -8.84
CA LEU A 410 -10.37 32.87 -8.40
C LEU A 410 -9.47 31.62 -8.28
N LEU A 411 -8.52 31.42 -9.20
CA LEU A 411 -7.53 30.32 -9.09
C LEU A 411 -6.67 30.44 -7.83
N VAL A 412 -6.21 31.65 -7.51
CA VAL A 412 -5.42 31.91 -6.31
C VAL A 412 -6.22 31.62 -5.05
N LEU A 413 -7.49 32.03 -4.99
CA LEU A 413 -8.34 31.73 -3.84
C LEU A 413 -8.57 30.23 -3.68
N ARG A 414 -8.78 29.50 -4.78
CA ARG A 414 -8.98 28.04 -4.78
C ARG A 414 -7.73 27.25 -4.37
N SER A 415 -6.52 27.78 -4.64
CA SER A 415 -5.28 27.12 -4.24
C SER A 415 -4.96 27.29 -2.76
N GLN A 416 -5.58 28.27 -2.09
CA GLN A 416 -5.35 28.56 -0.68
C GLN A 416 -6.29 27.77 0.22
N ARG A 417 -5.78 26.70 0.84
CA ARG A 417 -6.49 25.93 1.86
C ARG A 417 -5.89 26.14 3.24
N LYS A 418 -6.73 25.99 4.27
CA LYS A 418 -6.29 26.11 5.67
C LYS A 418 -5.34 24.95 6.01
N PRO A 419 -4.13 25.24 6.55
CA PRO A 419 -3.22 24.23 7.05
C PRO A 419 -3.87 23.32 8.10
N VAL A 420 -3.40 22.08 8.18
CA VAL A 420 -3.74 21.17 9.28
C VAL A 420 -2.85 21.52 10.47
N PRO A 421 -3.39 21.79 11.67
CA PRO A 421 -2.57 22.04 12.85
C PRO A 421 -1.66 20.85 13.15
N PHE A 422 -0.37 21.13 13.37
CA PHE A 422 0.64 20.14 13.73
C PHE A 422 1.34 20.57 15.03
N THR A 423 1.38 19.68 16.02
CA THR A 423 2.03 19.93 17.30
C THR A 423 3.38 19.24 17.33
N ARG A 424 4.46 20.00 17.57
CA ARG A 424 5.79 19.41 17.77
C ARG A 424 5.90 18.83 19.17
N LEU A 425 6.01 17.51 19.24
CA LEU A 425 6.22 16.76 20.47
C LEU A 425 7.48 15.90 20.33
N PRO A 426 8.30 15.76 21.40
CA PRO A 426 9.44 14.85 21.39
C PRO A 426 9.03 13.45 20.92
N ILE A 427 9.83 12.83 20.06
CA ILE A 427 9.68 11.41 19.78
C ILE A 427 10.13 10.68 21.05
N PRO A 428 9.36 9.71 21.56
CA PRO A 428 9.77 8.91 22.71
C PRO A 428 11.19 8.35 22.48
N ALA A 429 12.15 8.90 23.22
CA ALA A 429 13.51 8.40 23.28
C ALA A 429 13.46 7.16 24.15
N ALA A 430 13.70 6.00 23.56
CA ALA A 430 13.59 4.76 24.28
C ALA A 430 14.97 4.39 24.83
N GLU A 431 15.10 4.30 26.15
CA GLU A 431 16.21 3.54 26.71
C GLU A 431 16.16 2.12 26.14
N PRO A 432 17.30 1.55 25.70
CA PRO A 432 17.33 0.20 25.14
C PRO A 432 16.63 -0.80 26.05
N HIS A 433 15.75 -1.61 25.49
CA HIS A 433 15.01 -2.59 26.28
C HIS A 433 15.97 -3.56 26.98
N GLN A 434 15.79 -3.73 28.29
CA GLN A 434 16.53 -4.72 29.08
C GLN A 434 15.61 -5.87 29.47
N PRO A 435 15.74 -7.05 28.83
CA PRO A 435 14.91 -8.20 29.18
C PRO A 435 15.26 -8.67 30.59
N ALA A 436 14.24 -8.97 31.39
CA ALA A 436 14.42 -9.40 32.79
C ALA A 436 15.09 -10.78 32.94
N LYS A 437 15.13 -11.57 31.85
CA LYS A 437 15.68 -12.93 31.81
C LYS A 437 16.39 -13.17 30.48
N LEU A 438 17.21 -14.22 30.40
CA LEU A 438 17.78 -14.67 29.13
C LEU A 438 16.66 -14.98 28.12
N PRO A 439 16.89 -14.75 26.81
CA PRO A 439 15.88 -14.98 25.78
C PRO A 439 15.37 -16.42 25.85
N ARG A 440 14.05 -16.58 25.99
CA ARG A 440 13.41 -17.90 25.96
C ARG A 440 13.24 -18.38 24.53
N LEU A 441 13.17 -19.69 24.32
CA LEU A 441 12.94 -20.24 22.98
C LEU A 441 11.44 -20.45 22.77
N ARG A 442 10.98 -20.11 21.56
CA ARG A 442 9.68 -20.51 21.03
C ARG A 442 9.90 -21.31 19.75
N ALA A 443 8.98 -22.19 19.42
CA ALA A 443 9.07 -23.00 18.21
C ALA A 443 7.79 -22.91 17.39
N SER A 444 7.92 -22.88 16.06
CA SER A 444 6.81 -23.00 15.12
C SER A 444 7.03 -24.23 14.27
N LEU A 445 6.06 -25.15 14.27
CA LEU A 445 6.11 -26.39 13.49
C LEU A 445 4.88 -26.52 12.61
N ARG A 446 4.98 -27.27 11.51
CA ARG A 446 3.85 -27.47 10.59
C ARG A 446 2.89 -28.57 10.98
N ARG A 447 3.37 -29.59 11.69
CA ARG A 447 2.64 -30.81 11.98
C ARG A 447 2.86 -31.21 13.42
N ALA A 448 1.80 -31.68 14.08
CA ALA A 448 1.86 -32.14 15.46
C ALA A 448 2.83 -33.32 15.64
N GLU A 449 2.92 -34.21 14.64
CA GLU A 449 3.83 -35.37 14.65
C GLU A 449 5.32 -35.01 14.72
N ASN A 450 5.67 -33.78 14.32
CA ASN A 450 7.06 -33.31 14.30
C ASN A 450 7.47 -32.58 15.59
N VAL A 451 6.57 -32.43 16.57
CA VAL A 451 6.87 -31.75 17.85
C VAL A 451 7.77 -32.66 18.70
N PRO A 452 9.06 -32.31 18.91
CA PRO A 452 9.97 -33.15 19.69
C PRO A 452 9.74 -32.98 21.19
N GLU A 453 10.09 -33.97 22.01
CA GLU A 453 9.99 -33.88 23.49
C GLU A 453 10.73 -32.67 24.08
N LEU A 454 11.85 -32.27 23.46
CA LEU A 454 12.61 -31.08 23.86
C LEU A 454 11.79 -29.78 23.76
N ALA A 455 10.73 -29.75 22.96
CA ALA A 455 9.86 -28.58 22.83
C ALA A 455 9.08 -28.26 24.12
N LYS A 456 9.04 -29.15 25.12
CA LYS A 456 8.53 -28.85 26.47
C LYS A 456 9.33 -27.75 27.18
N GLN A 457 10.58 -27.52 26.76
CA GLN A 457 11.43 -26.46 27.30
C GLN A 457 11.19 -25.09 26.64
N CYS A 458 10.42 -25.05 25.54
CA CYS A 458 10.02 -23.79 24.94
C CYS A 458 9.05 -23.03 25.85
N GLU A 459 9.01 -21.71 25.70
CA GLU A 459 7.95 -20.89 26.25
C GLU A 459 6.62 -21.13 25.54
N LEU A 460 6.64 -21.24 24.21
CA LEU A 460 5.48 -21.52 23.37
C LEU A 460 5.86 -22.39 22.18
N VAL A 461 4.93 -23.26 21.77
CA VAL A 461 5.02 -24.10 20.56
C VAL A 461 3.81 -23.81 19.67
N TYR A 462 4.04 -23.13 18.55
CA TYR A 462 3.03 -22.77 17.58
C TYR A 462 2.78 -23.92 16.59
N LEU A 463 1.49 -24.29 16.44
CA LEU A 463 1.00 -25.13 15.36
C LEU A 463 -0.09 -24.40 14.56
N PRO A 464 -0.18 -24.62 13.24
CA PRO A 464 -1.24 -24.06 12.41
C PRO A 464 -2.64 -24.32 12.98
N VAL A 465 -3.50 -23.30 12.94
CA VAL A 465 -4.90 -23.35 13.43
C VAL A 465 -5.75 -24.46 12.81
N ASN A 466 -5.37 -24.96 11.63
CA ASN A 466 -6.04 -26.06 10.94
C ASN A 466 -5.61 -27.45 11.43
N VAL A 467 -4.60 -27.57 12.31
CA VAL A 467 -4.26 -28.84 12.96
C VAL A 467 -5.47 -29.32 13.80
N PRO A 468 -5.88 -30.60 13.70
CA PRO A 468 -7.05 -31.11 14.40
C PRO A 468 -6.99 -30.89 15.92
N GLU A 469 -8.13 -30.54 16.52
CA GLU A 469 -8.25 -30.29 17.97
C GLU A 469 -7.74 -31.46 18.83
N LYS A 470 -7.98 -32.70 18.38
CA LYS A 470 -7.51 -33.90 19.06
C LYS A 470 -5.98 -33.92 19.23
N GLN A 471 -5.23 -33.45 18.22
CA GLN A 471 -3.77 -33.41 18.27
C GLN A 471 -3.27 -32.31 19.21
N PHE A 472 -3.95 -31.16 19.24
CA PHE A 472 -3.68 -30.13 20.27
C PHE A 472 -3.95 -30.66 21.68
N ALA A 473 -5.09 -31.31 21.90
CA ALA A 473 -5.46 -31.87 23.19
C ALA A 473 -4.46 -32.94 23.67
N GLU A 474 -3.97 -33.79 22.77
CA GLU A 474 -2.93 -34.78 23.07
C GLU A 474 -1.63 -34.11 23.54
N LEU A 475 -1.12 -33.12 22.79
CA LEU A 475 0.10 -32.39 23.15
C LEU A 475 -0.07 -31.61 24.47
N LEU A 476 -1.22 -30.97 24.68
CA LEU A 476 -1.53 -30.31 25.95
C LEU A 476 -1.52 -31.30 27.12
N SER A 477 -2.14 -32.48 26.96
CA SER A 477 -2.16 -33.51 28.01
C SER A 477 -0.77 -34.06 28.37
N ARG A 478 0.17 -33.98 27.42
CA ARG A 478 1.58 -34.35 27.60
C ARG A 478 2.44 -33.21 28.17
N GLY A 479 1.85 -32.04 28.42
CA GLY A 479 2.51 -30.88 29.05
C GLY A 479 3.23 -29.93 28.09
N PHE A 480 2.92 -29.95 26.78
CA PHE A 480 3.50 -29.00 25.84
C PHE A 480 2.81 -27.62 25.91
N PRO A 481 3.55 -26.49 25.84
CA PRO A 481 2.98 -25.15 25.90
C PRO A 481 2.44 -24.73 24.52
N MET A 482 1.26 -25.24 24.18
CA MET A 482 0.72 -25.10 22.82
C MET A 482 0.07 -23.74 22.56
N ALA A 483 0.38 -23.19 21.38
CA ALA A 483 -0.27 -22.01 20.81
C ALA A 483 -0.72 -22.29 19.37
N ALA A 484 -1.78 -21.64 18.92
CA ALA A 484 -2.22 -21.71 17.52
C ALA A 484 -1.48 -20.65 16.68
N SER A 485 -1.26 -20.91 15.39
CA SER A 485 -0.83 -19.87 14.44
C SER A 485 -1.89 -19.66 13.36
N LEU A 486 -2.28 -18.40 13.19
CA LEU A 486 -3.19 -18.00 12.11
C LEU A 486 -2.41 -17.85 10.79
N PRO A 487 -3.05 -18.16 9.65
CA PRO A 487 -2.45 -17.91 8.34
C PRO A 487 -2.22 -16.41 8.15
N ARG A 488 -1.14 -16.05 7.44
CA ARG A 488 -0.83 -14.65 7.14
C ARG A 488 -1.84 -14.04 6.15
N GLY A 489 -2.39 -14.85 5.25
CA GLY A 489 -3.43 -14.46 4.32
C GLY A 489 -4.78 -15.04 4.71
N ILE A 490 -5.73 -14.18 5.07
CA ILE A 490 -7.11 -14.57 5.39
C ILE A 490 -8.01 -14.02 4.27
N PHE A 491 -8.59 -14.90 3.47
CA PHE A 491 -9.31 -14.53 2.25
C PHE A 491 -10.70 -15.17 2.25
N GLY A 492 -11.67 -14.49 2.86
CA GLY A 492 -13.04 -14.99 3.05
C GLY A 492 -13.17 -16.22 3.93
N SER A 493 -12.19 -16.43 4.82
CA SER A 493 -12.16 -17.53 5.79
C SER A 493 -12.27 -17.05 7.24
N GLU A 494 -12.64 -15.78 7.48
CA GLU A 494 -12.70 -15.17 8.82
C GLU A 494 -13.63 -15.93 9.77
N ASN A 495 -14.87 -16.20 9.36
CA ASN A 495 -15.85 -16.92 10.19
C ASN A 495 -15.38 -18.34 10.55
N ARG A 496 -14.86 -19.08 9.56
CA ARG A 496 -14.29 -20.42 9.77
C ARG A 496 -13.15 -20.37 10.79
N LEU A 497 -12.25 -19.41 10.66
CA LEU A 497 -11.13 -19.25 11.59
C LEU A 497 -11.60 -18.86 12.99
N LYS A 498 -12.63 -18.03 13.12
CA LYS A 498 -13.26 -17.69 14.40
C LYS A 498 -13.80 -18.93 15.11
N GLU A 499 -14.55 -19.77 14.41
CA GLU A 499 -15.05 -21.04 14.95
C GLU A 499 -13.92 -21.97 15.40
N ARG A 500 -12.84 -22.05 14.61
CA ARG A 500 -11.65 -22.84 14.97
C ARG A 500 -10.97 -22.30 16.23
N LEU A 501 -10.82 -20.99 16.37
CA LEU A 501 -10.24 -20.38 17.58
C LEU A 501 -11.12 -20.68 18.82
N GLU A 502 -12.44 -20.58 18.71
CA GLU A 502 -13.35 -20.93 19.81
C GLU A 502 -13.26 -22.40 20.20
N ALA A 503 -13.11 -23.31 19.22
CA ALA A 503 -12.94 -24.73 19.49
C ALA A 503 -11.60 -25.02 20.21
N LEU A 504 -10.51 -24.42 19.75
CA LEU A 504 -9.19 -24.53 20.39
C LEU A 504 -9.18 -23.93 21.82
N LYS A 505 -9.92 -22.83 22.02
CA LYS A 505 -10.09 -22.18 23.33
C LYS A 505 -10.77 -23.07 24.35
N LYS A 506 -11.76 -23.88 23.93
CA LYS A 506 -12.48 -24.84 24.79
C LYS A 506 -11.58 -25.96 25.30
N ILE A 507 -10.59 -26.38 24.52
CA ILE A 507 -9.63 -27.42 24.92
C ILE A 507 -8.37 -26.88 25.62
N GLY A 508 -8.30 -25.56 25.85
CA GLY A 508 -7.26 -24.94 26.67
C GLY A 508 -6.17 -24.18 25.91
N VAL A 509 -6.19 -24.12 24.57
CA VAL A 509 -5.26 -23.27 23.81
C VAL A 509 -5.72 -21.82 23.93
N ARG A 510 -4.89 -20.93 24.48
CA ARG A 510 -5.25 -19.51 24.70
C ARG A 510 -4.39 -18.53 23.91
N ASP A 511 -3.23 -18.97 23.48
CA ASP A 511 -2.21 -18.15 22.83
C ASP A 511 -2.26 -18.35 21.31
N VAL A 512 -2.18 -17.24 20.56
CA VAL A 512 -2.26 -17.21 19.10
C VAL A 512 -1.16 -16.34 18.52
N TRP A 513 -0.42 -16.89 17.56
CA TRP A 513 0.48 -16.15 16.71
C TRP A 513 -0.28 -15.52 15.54
N ALA A 514 -0.05 -14.22 15.30
CA ALA A 514 -0.69 -13.46 14.23
C ALA A 514 0.33 -12.60 13.47
N GLY A 515 0.55 -12.92 12.19
CA GLY A 515 1.52 -12.22 11.33
C GLY A 515 0.98 -11.00 10.58
N THR A 516 -0.31 -10.70 10.64
CA THR A 516 -0.93 -9.55 9.97
C THR A 516 -1.95 -8.87 10.88
N LEU A 517 -2.28 -7.61 10.61
CA LEU A 517 -3.31 -6.88 11.38
C LEU A 517 -4.67 -7.56 11.28
N GLY A 518 -4.96 -8.17 10.13
CA GLY A 518 -6.15 -8.99 9.92
C GLY A 518 -6.24 -10.20 10.85
N ALA A 519 -5.15 -10.96 10.97
CA ALA A 519 -5.07 -12.09 11.89
C ALA A 519 -5.07 -11.64 13.36
N ALA A 520 -4.38 -10.55 13.68
CA ALA A 520 -4.32 -10.01 15.04
C ALA A 520 -5.69 -9.51 15.49
N GLY A 521 -6.38 -8.73 14.66
CA GLY A 521 -7.74 -8.26 14.93
C GLY A 521 -8.71 -9.42 15.16
N LEU A 522 -8.68 -10.44 14.31
CA LEU A 522 -9.51 -11.64 14.48
C LEU A 522 -9.24 -12.37 15.80
N ALA A 523 -7.97 -12.59 16.14
CA ALA A 523 -7.60 -13.27 17.37
C ALA A 523 -8.00 -12.48 18.64
N LEU A 524 -7.86 -11.15 18.60
CA LEU A 524 -8.30 -10.25 19.66
C LEU A 524 -9.83 -10.29 19.84
N GLU A 525 -10.60 -10.25 18.74
CA GLU A 525 -12.06 -10.34 18.76
C GLU A 525 -12.56 -11.71 19.28
N SER A 526 -11.77 -12.78 19.08
CA SER A 526 -12.00 -14.11 19.69
C SER A 526 -11.55 -14.21 21.16
N GLY A 527 -11.03 -13.13 21.76
CA GLY A 527 -10.56 -13.12 23.14
C GLY A 527 -9.39 -14.07 23.39
N MET A 528 -8.50 -14.21 22.42
CA MET A 528 -7.24 -14.94 22.54
C MET A 528 -6.12 -14.01 23.04
N LYS A 529 -5.06 -14.58 23.60
CA LYS A 529 -3.80 -13.86 23.84
C LYS A 529 -3.02 -13.82 22.52
N VAL A 530 -2.67 -12.62 22.07
CA VAL A 530 -2.12 -12.42 20.73
C VAL A 530 -0.64 -12.09 20.78
N HIS A 531 0.14 -12.88 20.05
CA HIS A 531 1.57 -12.74 19.85
C HIS A 531 1.81 -12.27 18.41
N GLY A 532 2.40 -11.10 18.25
CA GLY A 532 2.69 -10.52 16.95
C GLY A 532 3.79 -11.28 16.21
N GLY A 533 3.57 -11.57 14.93
CA GLY A 533 4.57 -12.21 14.09
C GLY A 533 5.51 -11.22 13.40
N PHE A 534 6.65 -11.70 12.90
CA PHE A 534 7.68 -10.88 12.25
C PHE A 534 7.12 -9.98 11.13
N SER A 535 6.03 -10.43 10.48
CA SER A 535 5.42 -9.75 9.34
C SER A 535 4.46 -8.61 9.68
N LEU A 536 4.30 -8.31 10.97
CA LEU A 536 3.75 -7.03 11.42
C LEU A 536 4.75 -5.87 11.26
N ASN A 537 6.02 -6.18 10.95
CA ASN A 537 7.06 -5.23 10.60
C ASN A 537 7.31 -4.16 11.68
N ALA A 538 7.38 -4.56 12.94
CA ALA A 538 7.83 -3.67 14.01
C ALA A 538 9.34 -3.34 13.82
N MET A 539 9.64 -2.06 13.57
CA MET A 539 11.00 -1.56 13.29
C MET A 539 11.46 -0.41 14.19
N ASN A 540 10.57 0.12 15.04
CA ASN A 540 10.83 1.25 15.91
C ASN A 540 9.99 1.15 17.20
N THR A 541 10.36 1.93 18.22
CA THR A 541 9.72 1.90 19.54
C THR A 541 8.25 2.33 19.50
N PRO A 542 7.88 3.43 18.83
CA PRO A 542 6.47 3.81 18.73
C PRO A 542 5.59 2.74 18.06
N ALA A 543 6.15 1.93 17.15
CA ALA A 543 5.44 0.79 16.58
C ALA A 543 5.12 -0.30 17.62
N LEU A 544 6.05 -0.60 18.54
CA LEU A 544 5.80 -1.53 19.66
C LEU A 544 4.74 -0.99 20.61
N GLU A 545 4.80 0.28 20.97
CA GLU A 545 3.78 0.92 21.80
C GLU A 545 2.40 0.87 21.13
N TRP A 546 2.36 1.14 19.82
CA TRP A 546 1.11 1.06 19.05
C TRP A 546 0.53 -0.35 19.09
N LEU A 547 1.35 -1.38 18.87
CA LEU A 547 0.93 -2.78 18.94
C LEU A 547 0.45 -3.17 20.34
N SER A 548 1.13 -2.70 21.39
CA SER A 548 0.72 -2.90 22.78
C SER A 548 -0.66 -2.28 23.05
N ARG A 549 -0.92 -1.06 22.57
CA ARG A 549 -2.24 -0.40 22.67
C ARG A 549 -3.35 -1.13 21.90
N GLN A 550 -3.01 -1.92 20.87
CA GLN A 550 -3.98 -2.79 20.21
C GLN A 550 -4.36 -4.02 21.05
N GLY A 551 -3.57 -4.37 22.07
CA GLY A 551 -3.78 -5.51 22.94
C GLY A 551 -2.86 -6.71 22.69
N LEU A 552 -1.77 -6.54 21.93
CA LEU A 552 -0.77 -7.60 21.77
C LEU A 552 0.00 -7.80 23.07
N CYS A 553 0.28 -9.05 23.40
CA CYS A 553 1.06 -9.44 24.58
C CYS A 553 2.56 -9.30 24.36
N ASP A 554 3.00 -9.56 23.12
CA ASP A 554 4.37 -9.42 22.65
C ASP A 554 4.41 -9.42 21.12
N THR A 555 5.59 -9.20 20.52
CA THR A 555 5.77 -9.32 19.06
C THR A 555 7.17 -9.73 18.65
N GLU A 556 7.28 -10.48 17.56
CA GLU A 556 8.53 -10.59 16.81
C GLU A 556 8.84 -9.24 16.12
N LEU A 557 10.10 -8.80 16.15
CA LEU A 557 10.59 -7.68 15.36
C LEU A 557 10.81 -8.09 13.90
N SER A 558 10.84 -7.10 13.00
CA SER A 558 11.18 -7.36 11.60
C SER A 558 12.59 -7.95 11.49
N PHE A 559 12.72 -9.07 10.76
CA PHE A 559 14.03 -9.66 10.47
C PHE A 559 14.84 -8.86 9.44
N GLU A 560 14.34 -7.71 8.96
CA GLU A 560 15.11 -6.76 8.14
C GLU A 560 16.02 -5.84 8.98
N LEU A 561 15.82 -5.77 10.30
CA LEU A 561 16.69 -5.04 11.23
C LEU A 561 18.05 -5.74 11.38
N THR A 562 19.09 -4.95 11.64
CA THR A 562 20.34 -5.49 12.22
C THR A 562 20.15 -5.82 13.70
N LEU A 563 21.03 -6.66 14.29
CA LEU A 563 21.00 -6.92 15.74
C LEU A 563 21.19 -5.63 16.55
N ALA A 564 22.05 -4.72 16.07
CA ALA A 564 22.28 -3.44 16.72
C ALA A 564 21.01 -2.58 16.73
N GLN A 565 20.30 -2.49 15.60
CA GLN A 565 19.03 -1.76 15.52
C GLN A 565 17.95 -2.42 16.37
N ALA A 566 17.83 -3.76 16.32
CA ALA A 566 16.85 -4.49 17.13
C ALA A 566 17.10 -4.31 18.64
N ALA A 567 18.36 -4.26 19.08
CA ALA A 567 18.73 -4.02 20.47
C ALA A 567 18.52 -2.56 20.92
N ALA A 568 18.49 -1.61 19.98
CA ALA A 568 18.26 -0.19 20.26
C ALA A 568 16.77 0.19 20.39
N ILE A 569 15.86 -0.70 20.01
CA ILE A 569 14.41 -0.48 20.19
C ILE A 569 14.09 -0.65 21.69
N GLY A 570 13.40 0.34 22.26
CA GLY A 570 12.98 0.29 23.67
C GLY A 570 11.49 0.01 23.83
N GLY A 571 10.87 0.64 24.82
CA GLY A 571 9.48 0.40 25.22
C GLY A 571 9.30 -0.89 26.03
N ASP A 572 8.08 -1.14 26.50
CA ASP A 572 7.82 -2.22 27.47
C ASP A 572 7.33 -3.52 26.83
N LEU A 573 6.69 -3.47 25.65
CA LEU A 573 6.09 -4.64 25.00
C LEU A 573 7.15 -5.72 24.71
N PRO A 574 7.07 -6.92 25.33
CA PRO A 574 8.04 -7.99 25.08
C PRO A 574 8.25 -8.27 23.60
N ARG A 575 9.49 -8.54 23.23
CA ARG A 575 9.89 -8.65 21.83
C ARG A 575 10.84 -9.80 21.57
N GLY A 576 10.84 -10.31 20.35
CA GLY A 576 11.73 -11.39 19.97
C GLY A 576 12.19 -11.34 18.52
N LEU A 577 13.09 -12.26 18.19
CA LEU A 577 13.63 -12.40 16.84
C LEU A 577 13.44 -13.82 16.33
N VAL A 578 13.26 -13.97 15.01
CA VAL A 578 13.44 -15.27 14.38
C VAL A 578 14.93 -15.60 14.42
N VAL A 579 15.32 -16.70 15.06
CA VAL A 579 16.73 -17.08 15.23
C VAL A 579 17.11 -18.33 14.43
N TYR A 580 16.12 -19.13 14.02
CA TYR A 580 16.29 -20.28 13.14
C TYR A 580 15.15 -20.41 12.13
N GLY A 581 15.47 -20.92 10.94
CA GLY A 581 14.49 -21.40 9.97
C GLY A 581 14.62 -20.76 8.60
N ARG A 582 13.94 -21.32 7.60
CA ARG A 582 13.91 -20.74 6.26
C ARG A 582 13.05 -19.49 6.26
N GLN A 583 13.68 -18.33 6.09
CA GLN A 583 13.00 -17.04 6.13
C GLN A 583 11.93 -16.95 5.02
N PRO A 584 10.69 -16.57 5.35
CA PRO A 584 9.67 -16.27 4.37
C PRO A 584 10.06 -15.13 3.42
N LEU A 585 10.05 -15.39 2.11
CA LEU A 585 10.42 -14.42 1.09
C LEU A 585 9.21 -13.76 0.43
N MET A 586 8.15 -14.53 0.17
CA MET A 586 6.99 -14.05 -0.57
C MET A 586 5.75 -14.85 -0.19
N LEU A 587 4.69 -14.16 0.25
CA LEU A 587 3.37 -14.76 0.41
C LEU A 587 2.60 -14.64 -0.91
N CYS A 588 2.16 -15.74 -1.51
CA CYS A 588 1.53 -15.80 -2.83
C CYS A 588 0.10 -16.33 -2.73
N ARG A 589 -0.87 -15.56 -3.23
CA ARG A 589 -2.28 -16.02 -3.35
C ARG A 589 -2.45 -16.97 -4.54
N ASN A 590 -1.91 -16.62 -5.70
CA ASN A 590 -1.77 -17.56 -6.80
C ASN A 590 -0.50 -18.39 -6.59
N CYS A 591 -0.63 -19.68 -6.27
CA CYS A 591 0.52 -20.51 -5.92
C CYS A 591 1.39 -20.78 -7.15
N PRO A 592 2.70 -20.43 -7.13
CA PRO A 592 3.59 -20.65 -8.27
C PRO A 592 3.80 -22.14 -8.58
N GLY A 593 3.64 -23.02 -7.57
CA GLY A 593 3.68 -24.48 -7.76
C GLY A 593 2.57 -25.01 -8.67
N LYS A 594 1.41 -24.35 -8.73
CA LYS A 594 0.27 -24.77 -9.57
C LYS A 594 0.50 -24.56 -11.07
N ASN A 595 1.53 -23.82 -11.46
CA ASN A 595 1.88 -23.69 -12.87
C ASN A 595 2.55 -24.95 -13.44
N GLY A 596 3.08 -25.82 -12.57
CA GLY A 596 3.77 -27.04 -12.96
C GLY A 596 2.82 -28.17 -13.37
N SER A 597 3.40 -29.31 -13.74
CA SER A 597 2.63 -30.50 -14.15
C SER A 597 2.07 -31.32 -12.98
N GLN A 598 2.51 -31.05 -11.75
CA GLN A 598 2.12 -31.81 -10.56
C GLN A 598 0.76 -31.34 -10.01
N SER A 599 -0.11 -32.29 -9.64
CA SER A 599 -1.38 -31.97 -8.98
C SER A 599 -1.17 -31.53 -7.52
N CYS A 600 -2.13 -30.83 -6.93
CA CYS A 600 -2.05 -30.44 -5.51
C CYS A 600 -2.03 -31.65 -4.57
N ALA A 601 -2.70 -32.75 -4.94
CA ALA A 601 -2.69 -33.99 -4.16
C ALA A 601 -1.29 -34.59 -4.13
N ASP A 602 -0.62 -34.69 -5.28
CA ASP A 602 0.74 -35.23 -5.39
C ASP A 602 1.79 -34.31 -4.76
N CYS A 603 1.55 -33.00 -4.78
CA CYS A 603 2.45 -32.00 -4.21
C CYS A 603 2.58 -32.12 -2.68
N GLY A 604 1.51 -32.51 -1.99
CA GLY A 604 1.47 -32.56 -0.52
C GLY A 604 1.79 -31.21 0.15
N GLY A 605 1.67 -30.10 -0.59
CA GLY A 605 1.98 -28.75 -0.14
C GLY A 605 3.48 -28.39 -0.07
N ASN A 606 4.35 -29.11 -0.77
CA ASN A 606 5.81 -28.90 -0.77
C ASN A 606 6.39 -28.76 -2.19
N ALA A 607 5.96 -27.73 -2.91
CA ALA A 607 6.50 -27.43 -4.25
C ALA A 607 7.89 -26.77 -4.15
N TRP A 608 8.62 -26.70 -5.27
CA TRP A 608 9.93 -26.06 -5.35
C TRP A 608 10.04 -25.16 -6.57
N LEU A 609 10.56 -23.96 -6.37
CA LEU A 609 10.95 -23.03 -7.42
C LEU A 609 12.45 -23.10 -7.67
N THR A 610 12.88 -23.01 -8.92
CA THR A 610 14.30 -22.95 -9.29
C THR A 610 14.58 -21.63 -9.99
N ASP A 611 15.60 -20.90 -9.56
CA ASP A 611 16.02 -19.67 -10.24
C ASP A 611 16.93 -19.97 -11.45
N ARG A 612 17.26 -18.94 -12.22
CA ARG A 612 18.20 -19.02 -13.36
C ARG A 612 19.62 -19.50 -13.02
N ARG A 613 20.00 -19.55 -11.73
CA ARG A 613 21.32 -20.02 -11.25
C ARG A 613 21.25 -21.46 -10.75
N GLY A 614 20.09 -22.12 -10.82
CA GLY A 614 19.88 -23.46 -10.31
C GLY A 614 19.61 -23.54 -8.80
N VAL A 615 19.43 -22.40 -8.13
CA VAL A 615 19.12 -22.37 -6.69
C VAL A 615 17.65 -22.71 -6.48
N ARG A 616 17.38 -23.65 -5.56
CA ARG A 616 16.03 -24.13 -5.25
C ARG A 616 15.46 -23.46 -4.01
N PHE A 617 14.21 -23.00 -4.12
CA PHE A 617 13.45 -22.34 -3.07
C PHE A 617 12.21 -23.17 -2.74
N PRO A 618 11.99 -23.57 -1.47
CA PRO A 618 10.79 -24.30 -1.11
C PRO A 618 9.56 -23.39 -1.18
N VAL A 619 8.43 -23.95 -1.60
CA VAL A 619 7.12 -23.29 -1.62
C VAL A 619 6.20 -24.08 -0.70
N MET A 620 5.81 -23.44 0.40
CA MET A 620 4.99 -24.03 1.45
C MET A 620 3.53 -23.58 1.32
N CYS A 621 2.59 -24.52 1.29
CA CYS A 621 1.16 -24.20 1.26
C CYS A 621 0.53 -24.18 2.66
N ASP A 622 -0.29 -23.16 2.95
CA ASP A 622 -1.14 -23.09 4.16
C ASP A 622 -2.64 -23.34 3.87
N GLY A 623 -2.99 -23.57 2.60
CA GLY A 623 -4.34 -23.84 2.10
C GLY A 623 -4.91 -22.64 1.35
N ASP A 624 -4.93 -21.47 1.98
CA ASP A 624 -5.46 -20.23 1.38
C ASP A 624 -4.37 -19.46 0.60
N ALA A 625 -3.11 -19.64 0.96
CA ALA A 625 -1.96 -19.05 0.32
C ALA A 625 -0.77 -20.03 0.29
N SER A 626 0.28 -19.61 -0.40
CA SER A 626 1.56 -20.30 -0.42
C SER A 626 2.68 -19.33 -0.08
N GLU A 627 3.77 -19.83 0.47
CA GLU A 627 4.90 -19.03 0.92
C GLU A 627 6.17 -19.54 0.25
N VAL A 628 6.83 -18.68 -0.53
CA VAL A 628 8.17 -18.96 -1.04
C VAL A 628 9.15 -18.69 0.11
N LEU A 629 9.94 -19.70 0.46
CA LEU A 629 10.91 -19.67 1.55
C LEU A 629 12.33 -19.52 1.00
N ASN A 630 13.25 -19.03 1.84
CA ASN A 630 14.66 -18.93 1.49
C ASN A 630 15.28 -20.31 1.25
N SER A 631 16.21 -20.38 0.28
CA SER A 631 16.88 -21.63 -0.12
C SER A 631 17.77 -22.23 0.97
N VAL A 632 18.24 -21.40 1.90
CA VAL A 632 19.06 -21.79 3.06
C VAL A 632 18.40 -21.29 4.36
N PRO A 633 18.48 -22.05 5.47
CA PRO A 633 17.90 -21.61 6.73
C PRO A 633 18.75 -20.50 7.36
N LEU A 634 18.09 -19.58 8.06
CA LEU A 634 18.73 -18.74 9.05
C LEU A 634 19.23 -19.64 10.19
N TYR A 635 20.43 -19.36 10.67
CA TYR A 635 21.01 -20.06 11.83
C TYR A 635 21.79 -19.09 12.70
N LEU A 636 21.46 -19.01 13.99
CA LEU A 636 22.12 -18.16 14.99
C LEU A 636 22.55 -18.90 16.27
N ALA A 637 22.46 -20.23 16.34
CA ALA A 637 22.73 -20.97 17.58
C ALA A 637 24.13 -20.66 18.17
N ASP A 638 25.16 -20.57 17.33
CA ASP A 638 26.54 -20.25 17.69
C ASP A 638 26.80 -18.74 17.90
N ARG A 639 25.76 -17.93 17.82
CA ARG A 639 25.77 -16.46 17.94
C ARG A 639 24.68 -15.92 18.87
N MET A 640 24.00 -16.79 19.63
CA MET A 640 22.91 -16.39 20.54
C MET A 640 23.35 -15.35 21.58
N ARG A 641 24.63 -15.30 21.96
CA ARG A 641 25.18 -14.27 22.88
C ARG A 641 25.15 -12.84 22.32
N GLU A 642 25.02 -12.70 21.01
CA GLU A 642 24.93 -11.40 20.31
C GLU A 642 23.48 -10.90 20.23
N VAL A 643 22.49 -11.77 20.45
CA VAL A 643 21.07 -11.40 20.47
C VAL A 643 20.73 -10.73 21.79
N ARG A 644 20.87 -9.40 21.83
CA ARG A 644 20.62 -8.56 23.01
C ARG A 644 19.30 -7.79 22.89
N GLY A 645 18.72 -7.42 24.02
CA GLY A 645 17.48 -6.64 24.07
C GLY A 645 16.22 -7.41 23.64
N GLN A 646 16.29 -8.75 23.56
CA GLN A 646 15.17 -9.60 23.14
C GLN A 646 14.73 -10.51 24.28
N ASP A 647 13.42 -10.67 24.46
CA ASP A 647 12.78 -11.52 25.46
C ASP A 647 12.70 -12.98 25.01
N PHE A 648 12.65 -13.22 23.69
CA PHE A 648 12.58 -14.57 23.13
C PHE A 648 13.20 -14.70 21.73
N GLY A 649 13.58 -15.92 21.37
CA GLY A 649 14.02 -16.33 20.04
C GLY A 649 13.08 -17.39 19.45
N VAL A 650 12.72 -17.25 18.18
CA VAL A 650 11.78 -18.16 17.51
C VAL A 650 12.50 -19.10 16.54
N LEU A 651 12.30 -20.40 16.73
CA LEU A 651 12.72 -21.46 15.82
C LEU A 651 11.57 -21.80 14.86
N ARG A 652 11.72 -21.55 13.56
CA ARG A 652 10.67 -21.80 12.57
C ARG A 652 11.02 -23.01 11.70
N PHE A 653 10.39 -24.15 11.99
CA PHE A 653 10.58 -25.39 11.25
C PHE A 653 9.56 -25.49 10.11
N THR A 654 10.05 -25.82 8.92
CA THR A 654 9.32 -25.83 7.65
C THR A 654 9.48 -27.15 6.89
N VAL A 655 10.67 -27.41 6.36
CA VAL A 655 10.98 -28.58 5.50
C VAL A 655 11.84 -29.61 6.22
N GLU A 656 12.32 -29.28 7.41
CA GLU A 656 13.16 -30.12 8.24
C GLU A 656 12.39 -31.39 8.66
N ASN A 657 13.09 -32.53 8.67
CA ASN A 657 12.56 -33.79 9.18
C ASN A 657 12.72 -33.89 10.72
N SER A 658 12.10 -34.90 11.34
CA SER A 658 12.11 -35.06 12.80
C SER A 658 13.51 -35.16 13.42
N VAL A 659 14.47 -35.81 12.74
CA VAL A 659 15.86 -35.93 13.20
C VAL A 659 16.56 -34.58 13.17
N GLU A 660 16.41 -33.85 12.06
CA GLU A 660 16.97 -32.50 11.91
C GLU A 660 16.40 -31.56 12.98
N ILE A 661 15.08 -31.59 13.19
CA ILE A 661 14.39 -30.80 14.21
C ILE A 661 15.00 -31.06 15.58
N GLU A 662 15.14 -32.32 15.99
CA GLU A 662 15.70 -32.68 17.30
C GLU A 662 17.16 -32.20 17.46
N GLU A 663 17.99 -32.35 16.43
CA GLU A 663 19.38 -31.86 16.45
C GLU A 663 19.45 -30.34 16.64
N ILE A 664 18.61 -29.59 15.91
CA ILE A 664 18.54 -28.13 16.02
C ILE A 664 18.13 -27.72 17.43
N PHE A 665 17.12 -28.38 18.01
CA PHE A 665 16.73 -28.12 19.41
C PHE A 665 17.88 -28.33 20.38
N ARG A 666 18.64 -29.43 20.26
CA ARG A 666 19.81 -29.69 21.11
C ARG A 666 20.88 -28.59 20.99
N ASN A 667 21.10 -28.07 19.79
CA ASN A 667 22.06 -26.99 19.56
C ASN A 667 21.62 -25.68 20.26
N TYR A 668 20.35 -25.29 20.15
CA TYR A 668 19.85 -24.07 20.79
C TYR A 668 19.67 -24.18 22.31
N LEU A 669 19.43 -25.38 22.83
CA LEU A 669 19.35 -25.65 24.28
C LEU A 669 20.72 -25.86 24.93
N GLY A 670 21.82 -25.82 24.15
CA GLY A 670 23.18 -26.02 24.67
C GLY A 670 23.45 -27.45 25.17
N LEU A 671 22.67 -28.44 24.70
CA LEU A 671 22.74 -29.84 25.13
C LEU A 671 23.80 -30.65 24.37
N ARG A 672 24.56 -30.01 23.48
CA ARG A 672 25.66 -30.64 22.74
C ARG A 672 27.00 -30.14 23.30
N ALA A 673 27.91 -31.07 23.60
CA ALA A 673 29.31 -30.72 23.84
C ALA A 673 29.85 -30.06 22.56
N VAL A 674 30.42 -28.86 22.70
CA VAL A 674 31.04 -28.13 21.58
C VAL A 674 32.35 -28.83 21.22
N GLU A 675 32.26 -30.01 20.62
CA GLU A 675 33.38 -30.63 19.91
C GLU A 675 33.21 -30.35 18.42
N ASN A 676 34.03 -29.42 17.94
CA ASN A 676 34.34 -29.15 16.54
C ASN A 676 34.82 -30.45 15.85
N THR A 677 33.91 -31.37 15.56
CA THR A 677 34.24 -32.55 14.77
C THR A 677 34.23 -32.19 13.29
N LYS A 678 35.10 -32.80 12.49
CA LYS A 678 35.22 -32.57 11.04
C LYS A 678 33.90 -32.69 10.26
N ARG A 679 32.87 -33.36 10.83
CA ARG A 679 31.50 -33.42 10.30
C ARG A 679 30.77 -32.07 10.29
N ASP A 680 31.11 -31.14 11.19
CA ASP A 680 30.58 -29.77 11.21
C ASP A 680 31.11 -28.90 10.06
N LYS A 681 32.18 -29.30 9.36
CA LYS A 681 32.69 -28.55 8.20
C LYS A 681 32.01 -28.91 6.88
N GLU A 682 31.23 -29.99 6.85
CA GLU A 682 30.33 -30.35 5.74
C GLU A 682 28.90 -29.78 5.93
N GLN A 683 28.75 -28.81 6.85
CA GLN A 683 27.47 -28.22 7.24
C GLN A 683 26.61 -27.80 6.03
N GLN A 684 25.35 -28.21 6.05
CA GLN A 684 24.33 -27.71 5.13
C GLN A 684 24.42 -26.17 5.05
N PRO A 685 24.37 -25.58 3.85
CA PRO A 685 24.54 -24.14 3.69
C PRO A 685 23.45 -23.39 4.47
N PHE A 686 23.86 -22.40 5.27
CA PHE A 686 22.98 -21.54 6.08
C PHE A 686 23.26 -20.05 5.82
N THR A 687 22.39 -19.18 6.32
CA THR A 687 22.56 -17.71 6.28
C THR A 687 22.49 -17.09 7.68
N ARG A 688 23.07 -15.90 7.83
CA ARG A 688 22.87 -15.02 9.00
C ARG A 688 21.73 -14.01 8.81
N GLY A 689 21.01 -14.09 7.69
CA GLY A 689 19.89 -13.20 7.37
C GLY A 689 20.35 -11.77 7.14
N LEU A 690 19.53 -10.79 7.54
CA LEU A 690 19.83 -9.35 7.44
C LEU A 690 20.43 -8.79 8.74
N TYR A 691 20.56 -9.61 9.78
CA TYR A 691 20.96 -9.20 11.12
C TYR A 691 22.34 -8.54 11.23
N TYR A 692 23.23 -8.75 10.27
CA TYR A 692 24.56 -8.13 10.23
C TYR A 692 24.75 -7.17 9.06
N ARG A 693 24.17 -7.50 7.90
CA ARG A 693 24.30 -6.69 6.66
C ARG A 693 23.30 -5.54 6.57
N GLY A 694 22.16 -5.65 7.26
CA GLY A 694 21.06 -4.70 7.17
C GLY A 694 20.43 -4.60 5.78
N ILE A 695 19.61 -3.56 5.64
CA ILE A 695 18.94 -3.14 4.40
C ILE A 695 19.23 -1.67 4.12
N GLU A 696 19.15 -1.30 2.84
CA GLU A 696 19.21 0.09 2.37
C GLU A 696 18.02 0.93 2.90
#